data_AF-A0A0S2K8G5-F1
#
_entry.id   AF-A0A0S2K8G5-F1
#
_cell.length_a   1.000
_cell.length_b   1.000
_cell.length_c   1.000
_cell.angle_alpha   90.00
_cell.angle_beta   90.00
_cell.angle_gamma   90.00
#
_symmetry.space_group_name_H-M   'P 1'
#
loop_
_entity.id
_entity.type
_entity.pdbx_description
1 polymer ?
#
loop_
_entity_poly.entity_id
_entity_poly.type
_entity_poly.pdbx_seq_one_letter_code
_entity_poly.pdbx_strand_id
1 'polypeptide(L)'
;MILVFYMNLMRFSLLNFGIFLSLQVNAMPDLLRLDEDRIVYWQEKKLGRTLSEYEKQQLLNSYILKSGKPRAEIINLPLDTIKPNLKHRMQFVQKSVVDTLEKVKILGILVDFPDLQASSPGLETTDTDMFYDDYSADHYRSLLYSVNGFSGPNGENLTSVRQFYRNVTGDNFDITGSIYGWVRVSNDASYYGEQDGDIRDKNATELVIEAVENLVKQGVDLSDYDLTDLNDIDGDGIINEPDGIIDHILLFHSSIGQEAGGGLLGEDAIWSHRFFVTNSSNQPASVTGSNIKAYNYTINPIDAGIGVVVHEFGHDLGLPDEYDLKNIEIGEPVANWSVMSSGSWMGEIRGSEPVMFSPKNLDYLQNRFGGSWVNQQSVELSTINENETINLAHASVFSEATNQVKVNLPPTLEDFIVPNSGSFQYYSGDGNNLNNQMSFTIKLPESEQLILRMKSKFNIESDYDIFQVYVNSIPLAGNSTKANHPNYPNVTHYLDGSSASSDVENSDFVDLTYDISAFSNQQVTITFVYQTDSAVSFFGIVLDDINVTSEDQIFLTDNAENTNSNSFNGFRKIGRYKSGNEHAYYLQLRSHNGLDSGLKLSQYPAGLTLWYSNDNYENNNTSEHQGFGDLLIVDTDQRPIFKSNGDDVANSMIQVRDAALRLSEQSSGLGDEDLSAISVFDDSLDYSFKVQPESGVKIPKYGLKIELVDVSDSFDNAEVLVSYIPDQTSISYEVEDKQVQFFADGFLLSESDQFLWEFSDGQSSDELTPTIEFEKYQNYSVKFTQKKENGQIITADAEINLSKPLEISEIDLAHASGILTGEVKIIGGVEPYLITWDFDDGNTLNGSEISHRYSMNGTYTVKVEVTDDSGISISKSEQVTLTVPLLITTSFTTNGLQLSANAISSGGSGNYNITWDFGDGNQGNGENVTHTFNSSGQFNISVTLTDTDTNKTKTETNTLTITQAENENSNSGGSLFFLLFSCIFMARKFKL
;
A
#
# COMPACT_ATOMS: atom_id res chain seq x y z
N MET A 1 -71.33 4.32 26.57
CA MET A 1 -71.78 4.39 27.98
C MET A 1 -70.82 3.54 28.80
N ILE A 2 -70.11 4.08 29.82
CA ILE A 2 -70.60 4.60 31.11
C ILE A 2 -71.19 3.44 31.93
N LEU A 3 -70.71 3.06 33.13
CA LEU A 3 -69.54 3.43 33.96
C LEU A 3 -69.20 2.16 34.83
N VAL A 4 -68.34 2.02 35.86
CA VAL A 4 -67.61 2.88 36.84
C VAL A 4 -66.44 2.03 37.43
N PHE A 5 -65.73 2.44 38.50
CA PHE A 5 -64.51 3.27 38.51
C PHE A 5 -63.71 2.94 39.82
N TYR A 6 -62.62 3.67 40.11
CA TYR A 6 -61.80 3.63 41.35
C TYR A 6 -60.79 2.45 41.50
N MET A 7 -59.55 2.66 42.00
CA MET A 7 -58.96 3.83 42.67
C MET A 7 -57.61 4.27 42.07
N ASN A 8 -57.40 5.60 41.98
CA ASN A 8 -56.26 6.42 42.45
C ASN A 8 -54.87 5.76 42.70
N LEU A 9 -53.72 6.39 42.42
CA LEU A 9 -53.47 7.84 42.19
C LEU A 9 -52.24 8.11 41.27
N MET A 10 -52.16 9.33 40.73
CA MET A 10 -51.00 10.02 40.10
C MET A 10 -50.42 9.50 38.77
N ARG A 11 -50.63 10.36 37.75
CA ARG A 11 -49.92 10.48 36.46
C ARG A 11 -48.79 11.53 36.63
N PHE A 12 -47.92 11.88 35.66
CA PHE A 12 -47.76 11.55 34.24
C PHE A 12 -46.30 11.87 33.83
N SER A 13 -45.77 11.23 32.78
CA SER A 13 -44.75 11.76 31.85
C SER A 13 -43.37 12.17 32.40
N LEU A 14 -42.32 11.51 31.91
CA LEU A 14 -41.35 12.13 30.97
C LEU A 14 -40.49 11.06 30.28
N LEU A 15 -40.08 11.37 29.04
CA LEU A 15 -39.08 10.76 28.14
C LEU A 15 -39.08 9.23 27.89
N ASN A 16 -38.99 8.89 26.60
CA ASN A 16 -38.34 7.67 26.17
C ASN A 16 -36.84 7.78 26.51
N PHE A 17 -36.30 6.80 27.24
CA PHE A 17 -34.90 6.40 27.16
C PHE A 17 -34.87 4.88 27.07
N GLY A 18 -35.26 4.37 25.91
CA GLY A 18 -34.91 3.01 25.53
C GLY A 18 -33.41 3.02 25.26
N ILE A 19 -32.62 2.49 26.19
CA ILE A 19 -31.17 2.39 26.05
C ILE A 19 -30.90 1.30 25.02
N PHE A 20 -30.96 1.67 23.74
CA PHE A 20 -30.03 1.12 22.78
C PHE A 20 -28.65 1.48 23.31
N LEU A 21 -27.95 0.50 23.86
CA LEU A 21 -26.51 0.59 23.96
C LEU A 21 -26.00 0.41 22.52
N SER A 22 -25.92 1.51 21.78
CA SER A 22 -24.96 1.61 20.70
C SER A 22 -23.61 1.46 21.35
N LEU A 23 -23.10 0.22 21.39
CA LEU A 23 -21.67 0.00 21.48
C LEU A 23 -21.07 0.72 20.28
N GLN A 24 -20.55 1.91 20.53
CA GLN A 24 -19.50 2.43 19.67
C GLN A 24 -18.35 1.45 19.87
N VAL A 25 -18.26 0.49 18.96
CA VAL A 25 -17.00 -0.16 18.66
C VAL A 25 -16.11 0.98 18.20
N ASN A 26 -15.22 1.44 19.07
CA ASN A 26 -14.10 2.24 18.62
C ASN A 26 -13.39 1.40 17.56
N ALA A 27 -13.12 1.97 16.39
CA ALA A 27 -12.45 1.25 15.31
C ALA A 27 -11.16 0.63 15.85
N MET A 28 -10.94 -0.65 15.56
CA MET A 28 -9.74 -1.37 15.96
C MET A 28 -8.65 -1.18 14.90
N PRO A 29 -7.59 -0.41 15.16
CA PRO A 29 -6.24 -0.86 14.84
C PRO A 29 -5.89 -2.04 15.78
N ASP A 30 -4.84 -2.83 15.56
CA ASP A 30 -3.98 -2.94 14.39
C ASP A 30 -3.54 -4.41 14.26
N LEU A 31 -2.55 -4.72 13.41
CA LEU A 31 -2.17 -6.11 13.06
C LEU A 31 -0.72 -6.49 13.37
N LEU A 32 0.02 -7.29 12.57
CA LEU A 32 1.36 -7.78 12.96
C LEU A 32 2.47 -6.70 12.94
N ARG A 33 2.08 -5.53 12.42
CA ARG A 33 2.41 -4.20 12.94
C ARG A 33 2.53 -4.13 14.47
N LEU A 34 3.17 -3.07 14.96
CA LEU A 34 3.13 -2.69 16.38
C LEU A 34 1.67 -2.56 16.86
N ASP A 35 1.29 -3.25 17.94
CA ASP A 35 -0.01 -3.02 18.60
C ASP A 35 0.09 -1.73 19.42
N GLU A 36 -0.19 -0.61 18.76
CA GLU A 36 0.02 0.74 19.28
C GLU A 36 -0.74 0.98 20.60
N ASP A 37 -1.96 0.44 20.71
CA ASP A 37 -2.77 0.52 21.93
C ASP A 37 -2.23 -0.38 23.05
N ARG A 38 -1.72 -1.59 22.77
CA ARG A 38 -1.04 -2.42 23.80
C ARG A 38 0.30 -1.83 24.22
N ILE A 39 1.07 -1.22 23.32
CA ILE A 39 2.33 -0.53 23.64
C ILE A 39 2.07 0.65 24.57
N VAL A 40 1.06 1.48 24.27
CA VAL A 40 0.60 2.56 25.15
C VAL A 40 0.11 1.98 26.47
N TYR A 41 -0.75 0.95 26.46
CA TYR A 41 -1.28 0.30 27.66
C TYR A 41 -0.17 -0.22 28.59
N TRP A 42 0.80 -0.96 28.08
CA TRP A 42 1.89 -1.52 28.88
C TRP A 42 2.80 -0.43 29.44
N GLN A 43 3.03 0.64 28.68
CA GLN A 43 3.79 1.80 29.17
C GLN A 43 3.01 2.58 30.24
N GLU A 44 1.70 2.78 30.07
CA GLU A 44 0.83 3.38 31.09
C GLU A 44 0.77 2.52 32.36
N LYS A 45 0.67 1.19 32.23
CA LYS A 45 0.68 0.22 33.33
C LYS A 45 2.01 0.25 34.09
N LYS A 46 3.16 0.31 33.39
CA LYS A 46 4.50 0.48 33.98
C LYS A 46 4.68 1.83 34.69
N LEU A 47 4.15 2.91 34.13
CA LEU A 47 4.25 4.25 34.70
C LEU A 47 3.23 4.54 35.81
N GLY A 48 2.18 3.73 35.94
CA GLY A 48 1.09 3.93 36.89
C GLY A 48 0.25 5.18 36.62
N ARG A 49 0.22 5.66 35.37
CA ARG A 49 -0.51 6.85 34.91
C ARG A 49 -0.83 6.74 33.42
N THR A 50 -1.79 7.54 32.96
CA THR A 50 -1.99 7.74 31.52
C THR A 50 -0.91 8.63 30.90
N LEU A 51 -0.70 8.45 29.59
CA LEU A 51 0.07 9.33 28.73
C LEU A 51 -0.83 10.41 28.12
N SER A 52 -0.24 11.56 27.81
CA SER A 52 -0.86 12.53 26.89
C SER A 52 -0.62 12.12 25.43
N GLU A 53 -1.47 12.55 24.49
CA GLU A 53 -1.34 12.16 23.07
C GLU A 53 0.05 12.45 22.47
N TYR A 54 0.69 13.56 22.89
CA TYR A 54 2.08 13.84 22.52
C TYR A 54 3.06 12.78 23.07
N GLU A 55 2.89 12.35 24.33
CA GLU A 55 3.73 11.28 24.91
C GLU A 55 3.46 9.92 24.26
N LYS A 56 2.21 9.62 23.84
CA LYS A 56 1.90 8.42 23.05
C LYS A 56 2.59 8.47 21.70
N GLN A 57 2.46 9.56 20.94
CA GLN A 57 3.09 9.69 19.63
C GLN A 57 4.63 9.67 19.73
N GLN A 58 5.22 10.24 20.79
CA GLN A 58 6.67 10.08 21.03
C GLN A 58 7.05 8.65 21.43
N LEU A 59 6.21 7.92 22.19
CA LEU A 59 6.42 6.51 22.51
C LEU A 59 6.39 5.65 21.23
N LEU A 60 5.33 5.76 20.44
CA LEU A 60 5.11 4.99 19.23
C LEU A 60 6.19 5.27 18.18
N ASN A 61 6.50 6.54 17.90
CA ASN A 61 7.62 6.90 17.02
C ASN A 61 8.96 6.37 17.56
N SER A 62 9.15 6.28 18.89
CA SER A 62 10.35 5.67 19.46
C SER A 62 10.38 4.15 19.36
N TYR A 63 9.23 3.46 19.39
CA TYR A 63 9.13 2.02 19.11
C TYR A 63 9.40 1.74 17.63
N ILE A 64 8.81 2.51 16.70
CA ILE A 64 9.05 2.40 15.26
C ILE A 64 10.53 2.64 14.91
N LEU A 65 11.18 3.63 15.52
CA LEU A 65 12.60 3.90 15.30
C LEU A 65 13.55 2.91 16.00
N LYS A 66 13.08 2.14 16.98
CA LYS A 66 13.86 1.13 17.73
C LYS A 66 13.62 -0.31 17.29
N SER A 67 12.47 -0.64 16.71
CA SER A 67 12.15 -2.00 16.24
C SER A 67 13.25 -2.52 15.30
N GLY A 68 13.97 -1.62 14.65
CA GLY A 68 15.23 -1.92 13.97
C GLY A 68 14.99 -2.71 12.69
N LYS A 69 16.08 -3.19 12.11
CA LYS A 69 15.98 -4.10 10.98
C LYS A 69 16.18 -5.52 11.51
N PRO A 70 15.30 -6.49 11.21
CA PRO A 70 15.73 -7.89 11.08
C PRO A 70 16.99 -7.92 10.21
N ARG A 71 17.90 -8.87 10.45
CA ARG A 71 19.25 -8.84 9.83
C ARG A 71 19.17 -8.99 8.30
N ALA A 72 19.03 -7.84 7.63
CA ALA A 72 18.85 -7.69 6.19
C ALA A 72 20.17 -7.86 5.42
N GLU A 73 20.84 -8.99 5.66
CA GLU A 73 21.52 -9.67 4.56
C GLU A 73 20.41 -10.28 3.70
N ILE A 74 20.40 -9.99 2.39
CA ILE A 74 19.49 -10.62 1.43
C ILE A 74 19.65 -12.13 1.58
N ILE A 75 18.57 -12.83 1.92
CA ILE A 75 18.64 -14.27 2.24
C ILE A 75 18.61 -15.08 0.94
N ASN A 76 19.68 -14.98 0.17
CA ASN A 76 20.13 -16.09 -0.67
C ASN A 76 20.21 -17.32 0.23
N LEU A 77 19.48 -18.39 -0.10
CA LEU A 77 19.35 -19.59 0.73
C LEU A 77 20.74 -20.11 1.15
N PRO A 78 21.14 -20.02 2.44
CA PRO A 78 22.51 -20.37 2.85
C PRO A 78 22.96 -21.80 2.54
N LEU A 79 22.03 -22.67 2.16
CA LEU A 79 22.23 -24.07 1.75
C LEU A 79 23.02 -24.22 0.44
N ASP A 80 23.09 -23.21 -0.44
CA ASP A 80 23.86 -23.20 -1.70
C ASP A 80 25.36 -23.58 -1.53
N THR A 81 25.86 -23.51 -0.29
CA THR A 81 27.26 -23.80 0.04
C THR A 81 27.52 -25.24 0.52
N ILE A 82 26.50 -26.10 0.63
CA ILE A 82 26.66 -27.55 0.89
C ILE A 82 27.16 -28.23 -0.40
N LYS A 83 28.46 -28.11 -0.69
CA LYS A 83 29.08 -28.67 -1.91
C LYS A 83 28.84 -30.20 -2.02
N PRO A 84 27.99 -30.67 -2.95
CA PRO A 84 27.70 -32.10 -3.09
C PRO A 84 28.96 -32.81 -3.60
N ASN A 85 29.54 -33.68 -2.77
CA ASN A 85 30.80 -34.35 -3.07
C ASN A 85 30.62 -35.57 -4.00
N LEU A 86 29.82 -35.47 -5.07
CA LEU A 86 29.70 -36.51 -6.10
C LEU A 86 29.28 -35.96 -7.48
N LYS A 87 29.69 -36.68 -8.52
CA LYS A 87 29.64 -36.28 -9.93
C LYS A 87 28.26 -36.47 -10.55
N HIS A 88 27.91 -35.58 -11.48
CA HIS A 88 26.61 -35.44 -12.15
C HIS A 88 25.56 -34.78 -11.23
N ARG A 89 24.71 -33.88 -11.71
CA ARG A 89 24.36 -33.58 -13.12
C ARG A 89 23.94 -32.10 -13.29
N MET A 90 24.27 -31.49 -14.43
CA MET A 90 23.57 -30.27 -14.88
C MET A 90 22.14 -30.67 -15.25
N GLN A 91 21.11 -30.22 -14.52
CA GLN A 91 19.70 -30.20 -14.98
C GLN A 91 18.71 -29.55 -13.98
N PHE A 92 18.79 -28.23 -13.79
CA PHE A 92 17.68 -27.42 -13.26
C PHE A 92 16.91 -26.75 -14.42
N VAL A 93 16.37 -27.57 -15.32
CA VAL A 93 15.11 -27.19 -15.97
C VAL A 93 14.05 -27.22 -14.86
N GLN A 94 13.04 -26.32 -14.90
CA GLN A 94 11.86 -26.42 -14.04
C GLN A 94 11.32 -27.86 -14.05
N LYS A 95 11.63 -28.59 -13.00
CA LYS A 95 11.39 -30.03 -12.86
C LYS A 95 10.17 -30.12 -11.97
N SER A 96 9.03 -30.47 -12.57
CA SER A 96 7.77 -30.65 -11.83
C SER A 96 8.04 -31.49 -10.58
N VAL A 97 7.75 -30.95 -9.40
CA VAL A 97 7.99 -31.63 -8.13
C VAL A 97 7.31 -32.99 -8.20
N VAL A 98 8.08 -34.06 -8.01
CA VAL A 98 7.62 -35.43 -8.26
C VAL A 98 6.74 -35.95 -7.12
N ASP A 99 6.89 -35.32 -5.96
CA ASP A 99 6.23 -35.63 -4.71
C ASP A 99 5.42 -34.41 -4.20
N THR A 100 4.55 -34.62 -3.22
CA THR A 100 3.69 -33.57 -2.65
C THR A 100 3.83 -33.51 -1.15
N LEU A 101 3.88 -32.29 -0.58
CA LEU A 101 3.95 -32.12 0.87
C LEU A 101 2.56 -32.34 1.50
N GLU A 102 2.20 -33.59 1.78
CA GLU A 102 0.92 -33.93 2.43
C GLU A 102 0.90 -33.60 3.93
N LYS A 103 2.07 -33.44 4.57
CA LYS A 103 2.18 -33.43 6.03
C LYS A 103 3.49 -32.86 6.54
N VAL A 104 3.41 -32.10 7.64
CA VAL A 104 4.57 -31.59 8.41
C VAL A 104 4.56 -32.08 9.87
N LYS A 105 5.73 -32.04 10.53
CA LYS A 105 5.87 -32.40 11.94
C LYS A 105 6.70 -31.37 12.72
N ILE A 106 6.02 -30.51 13.48
CA ILE A 106 6.63 -29.38 14.18
C ILE A 106 7.20 -29.81 15.54
N LEU A 107 8.44 -29.39 15.82
CA LEU A 107 9.06 -29.44 17.14
C LEU A 107 8.65 -28.19 17.94
N GLY A 108 7.56 -28.31 18.71
CA GLY A 108 7.06 -27.23 19.55
C GLY A 108 7.74 -27.18 20.92
N ILE A 109 8.26 -26.02 21.32
CA ILE A 109 9.01 -25.83 22.56
C ILE A 109 8.49 -24.61 23.34
N LEU A 110 8.14 -24.81 24.61
CA LEU A 110 7.80 -23.73 25.54
C LEU A 110 9.05 -23.37 26.35
N VAL A 111 9.49 -22.11 26.33
CA VAL A 111 10.71 -21.64 27.01
C VAL A 111 10.43 -20.54 28.03
N ASP A 112 10.92 -20.68 29.25
CA ASP A 112 10.77 -19.66 30.29
C ASP A 112 12.09 -19.30 30.97
N PHE A 113 12.13 -18.09 31.53
CA PHE A 113 13.36 -17.46 32.01
C PHE A 113 13.47 -17.51 33.55
N PRO A 114 14.66 -17.37 34.16
CA PRO A 114 14.82 -17.37 35.61
C PRO A 114 14.07 -16.23 36.31
N ASP A 115 14.02 -15.05 35.67
CA ASP A 115 13.33 -13.84 36.10
C ASP A 115 11.83 -13.84 35.73
N LEU A 116 11.47 -14.26 34.51
CA LEU A 116 10.09 -14.35 34.04
C LEU A 116 9.65 -15.79 33.78
N GLN A 117 9.01 -16.39 34.80
CA GLN A 117 8.65 -17.81 34.82
C GLN A 117 7.20 -18.02 34.36
N ALA A 118 6.95 -19.02 33.51
CA ALA A 118 5.60 -19.26 32.97
C ALA A 118 4.58 -19.71 34.02
N SER A 119 5.03 -20.22 35.17
CA SER A 119 4.17 -20.48 36.33
C SER A 119 3.80 -19.22 37.14
N SER A 120 4.33 -18.05 36.76
CA SER A 120 4.08 -16.75 37.40
C SER A 120 4.42 -15.61 36.40
N PRO A 121 3.76 -15.52 35.23
CA PRO A 121 4.14 -14.58 34.16
C PRO A 121 3.75 -13.13 34.49
N GLY A 122 3.03 -12.90 35.60
CA GLY A 122 2.68 -11.57 36.10
C GLY A 122 1.57 -10.86 35.32
N LEU A 123 0.86 -11.59 34.46
CA LEU A 123 -0.30 -11.10 33.69
C LEU A 123 -1.58 -11.10 34.55
N GLU A 124 -2.45 -10.11 34.30
CA GLU A 124 -3.82 -10.02 34.79
C GLU A 124 -4.82 -10.17 33.63
N THR A 125 -6.10 -10.42 33.91
CA THR A 125 -7.16 -10.73 32.91
C THR A 125 -7.51 -9.59 31.93
N THR A 126 -6.80 -8.47 31.96
CA THR A 126 -6.97 -7.31 31.05
C THR A 126 -5.76 -7.08 30.16
N ASP A 127 -4.68 -7.82 30.39
CA ASP A 127 -3.34 -7.48 29.92
C ASP A 127 -3.10 -7.92 28.47
N THR A 128 -3.83 -8.95 28.06
CA THR A 128 -3.97 -9.50 26.71
C THR A 128 -5.40 -10.02 26.56
N ASP A 129 -5.92 -10.05 25.33
CA ASP A 129 -7.24 -10.62 25.06
C ASP A 129 -7.21 -12.16 25.06
N MET A 130 -6.05 -12.76 24.77
CA MET A 130 -5.79 -14.19 24.84
C MET A 130 -5.27 -14.60 26.24
N PHE A 131 -5.96 -14.15 27.29
CA PHE A 131 -5.60 -14.46 28.68
C PHE A 131 -6.06 -15.88 29.09
N TYR A 132 -5.15 -16.66 29.68
CA TYR A 132 -5.47 -17.97 30.28
C TYR A 132 -4.92 -18.10 31.70
N ASP A 133 -5.68 -18.76 32.59
CA ASP A 133 -5.25 -19.07 33.97
C ASP A 133 -4.03 -20.03 34.03
N ASP A 134 -3.78 -20.82 32.97
CA ASP A 134 -2.69 -21.80 32.87
C ASP A 134 -2.26 -22.02 31.41
N TYR A 135 -1.15 -21.38 31.01
CA TYR A 135 -0.49 -21.55 29.71
C TYR A 135 0.26 -22.90 29.64
N SER A 136 -0.49 -23.99 29.73
CA SER A 136 0.06 -25.34 29.81
C SER A 136 0.48 -25.92 28.45
N ALA A 137 1.34 -26.95 28.47
CA ALA A 137 1.67 -27.72 27.27
C ALA A 137 0.46 -28.45 26.63
N ASP A 138 -0.67 -28.56 27.34
CA ASP A 138 -1.93 -29.08 26.80
C ASP A 138 -2.74 -27.97 26.08
N HIS A 139 -2.63 -26.71 26.50
CA HIS A 139 -3.18 -25.54 25.78
C HIS A 139 -2.54 -25.41 24.40
N TYR A 140 -1.20 -25.22 24.31
CA TYR A 140 -0.53 -25.04 23.02
C TYR A 140 -0.66 -26.26 22.10
N ARG A 141 -0.73 -27.49 22.65
CA ARG A 141 -0.96 -28.70 21.84
C ARG A 141 -2.37 -28.72 21.24
N SER A 142 -3.34 -28.09 21.90
CA SER A 142 -4.69 -27.93 21.38
C SER A 142 -4.75 -26.82 20.32
N LEU A 143 -4.12 -25.67 20.60
CA LEU A 143 -3.99 -24.52 19.70
C LEU A 143 -3.32 -24.91 18.37
N LEU A 144 -2.21 -25.67 18.41
CA LEU A 144 -1.57 -26.17 17.20
C LEU A 144 -2.35 -27.33 16.55
N TYR A 145 -2.57 -28.43 17.28
CA TYR A 145 -2.82 -29.75 16.65
C TYR A 145 -4.24 -30.32 16.82
N SER A 146 -5.16 -29.62 17.49
CA SER A 146 -6.54 -30.11 17.65
C SER A 146 -7.26 -30.23 16.32
N VAL A 147 -8.12 -31.25 16.18
CA VAL A 147 -9.01 -31.43 15.01
C VAL A 147 -10.43 -30.91 15.25
N ASN A 148 -10.72 -30.42 16.46
CA ASN A 148 -12.06 -29.94 16.85
C ASN A 148 -12.06 -28.47 17.31
N GLY A 149 -10.91 -27.79 17.26
CA GLY A 149 -10.67 -26.49 17.88
C GLY A 149 -10.13 -26.58 19.30
N PHE A 150 -9.87 -25.44 19.93
CA PHE A 150 -9.39 -25.31 21.29
C PHE A 150 -10.23 -24.31 22.09
N SER A 151 -10.19 -24.37 23.42
CA SER A 151 -10.92 -23.41 24.26
C SER A 151 -10.25 -22.05 24.19
N GLY A 152 -11.01 -21.03 23.80
CA GLY A 152 -10.63 -19.63 23.95
C GLY A 152 -10.76 -19.13 25.40
N PRO A 153 -10.32 -17.88 25.65
CA PRO A 153 -10.29 -17.26 26.98
C PRO A 153 -11.66 -17.15 27.67
N ASN A 154 -12.76 -16.95 26.93
CA ASN A 154 -14.11 -16.84 27.51
C ASN A 154 -14.94 -18.14 27.40
N GLY A 155 -14.35 -19.22 26.89
CA GLY A 155 -14.94 -20.56 26.80
C GLY A 155 -15.58 -20.92 25.44
N GLU A 156 -15.48 -20.04 24.45
CA GLU A 156 -15.66 -20.32 23.02
C GLU A 156 -14.70 -21.41 22.51
N ASN A 157 -15.01 -21.98 21.35
CA ASN A 157 -14.20 -23.02 20.70
C ASN A 157 -13.57 -22.45 19.43
N LEU A 158 -12.33 -21.99 19.55
CA LEU A 158 -11.56 -21.35 18.48
C LEU A 158 -10.96 -22.39 17.53
N THR A 159 -10.79 -22.01 16.26
CA THR A 159 -10.12 -22.81 15.22
C THR A 159 -8.67 -23.06 15.60
N SER A 160 -8.13 -24.27 15.40
CA SER A 160 -6.70 -24.56 15.60
C SER A 160 -5.86 -24.21 14.35
N VAL A 161 -4.54 -24.05 14.51
CA VAL A 161 -3.61 -23.85 13.37
C VAL A 161 -3.71 -25.00 12.36
N ARG A 162 -3.80 -26.24 12.85
CA ARG A 162 -4.05 -27.43 12.02
C ARG A 162 -5.38 -27.37 11.27
N GLN A 163 -6.45 -26.86 11.88
CA GLN A 163 -7.74 -26.67 11.20
C GLN A 163 -7.67 -25.55 10.16
N PHE A 164 -6.96 -24.46 10.43
CA PHE A 164 -6.72 -23.40 9.45
C PHE A 164 -6.11 -23.98 8.16
N TYR A 165 -4.95 -24.63 8.26
CA TYR A 165 -4.26 -25.18 7.09
C TYR A 165 -5.04 -26.31 6.39
N ARG A 166 -5.86 -27.09 7.12
CA ARG A 166 -6.80 -28.05 6.54
C ARG A 166 -7.97 -27.39 5.81
N ASN A 167 -8.45 -26.24 6.28
CA ASN A 167 -9.49 -25.45 5.59
C ASN A 167 -8.94 -24.80 4.32
N VAL A 168 -7.66 -24.42 4.27
CA VAL A 168 -6.98 -23.99 3.03
C VAL A 168 -6.89 -25.13 2.02
N THR A 169 -6.46 -26.32 2.46
CA THR A 169 -6.03 -27.40 1.55
C THR A 169 -7.02 -28.56 1.35
N GLY A 170 -8.16 -28.56 2.02
CA GLY A 170 -9.18 -29.61 1.89
C GLY A 170 -8.79 -30.93 2.57
N ASP A 171 -8.22 -30.84 3.78
CA ASP A 171 -7.58 -31.94 4.51
C ASP A 171 -6.33 -32.57 3.84
N ASN A 172 -5.86 -32.05 2.70
CA ASN A 172 -4.71 -32.59 1.96
C ASN A 172 -3.33 -32.21 2.55
N PHE A 173 -3.25 -31.19 3.41
CA PHE A 173 -2.05 -30.86 4.20
C PHE A 173 -2.35 -30.98 5.70
N ASP A 174 -1.51 -31.73 6.44
CA ASP A 174 -1.71 -31.99 7.87
C ASP A 174 -0.55 -31.53 8.76
N ILE A 175 -0.84 -30.63 9.70
CA ILE A 175 0.10 -30.22 10.75
C ILE A 175 0.04 -31.19 11.93
N THR A 176 1.18 -31.78 12.27
CA THR A 176 1.36 -32.64 13.45
C THR A 176 2.63 -32.24 14.22
N GLY A 177 2.89 -32.85 15.37
CA GLY A 177 4.08 -32.54 16.17
C GLY A 177 3.96 -32.95 17.63
N SER A 178 4.70 -32.27 18.50
CA SER A 178 4.50 -32.32 19.96
C SER A 178 4.92 -30.99 20.59
N ILE A 179 4.38 -30.71 21.78
CA ILE A 179 4.80 -29.59 22.62
C ILE A 179 5.61 -30.13 23.80
N TYR A 180 6.79 -29.58 24.02
CA TYR A 180 7.66 -29.86 25.17
C TYR A 180 7.87 -28.61 26.02
N GLY A 181 8.12 -28.79 27.32
CA GLY A 181 8.35 -27.71 28.26
C GLY A 181 7.19 -27.47 29.24
N TRP A 182 7.18 -26.37 30.00
CA TRP A 182 8.15 -25.27 29.99
C TRP A 182 9.59 -25.70 30.30
N VAL A 183 10.52 -25.29 29.42
CA VAL A 183 11.96 -25.51 29.54
C VAL A 183 12.61 -24.25 30.06
N ARG A 184 13.15 -24.31 31.28
CA ARG A 184 13.92 -23.20 31.86
C ARG A 184 15.26 -23.06 31.16
N VAL A 185 15.54 -21.86 30.65
CA VAL A 185 16.85 -21.50 30.05
C VAL A 185 17.76 -20.82 31.09
N SER A 186 19.04 -20.66 30.76
CA SER A 186 20.11 -20.36 31.73
C SER A 186 20.22 -18.89 32.13
N ASN A 187 19.82 -17.95 31.26
CA ASN A 187 19.94 -16.51 31.48
C ASN A 187 18.56 -15.84 31.64
N ASP A 188 18.54 -14.65 32.24
CA ASP A 188 17.35 -13.79 32.35
C ASP A 188 16.88 -13.31 30.96
N ALA A 189 15.60 -12.97 30.81
CA ALA A 189 14.96 -12.76 29.49
C ALA A 189 15.69 -11.74 28.59
N SER A 190 16.16 -10.63 29.18
CA SER A 190 16.88 -9.57 28.46
C SER A 190 18.21 -10.04 27.84
N TYR A 191 18.84 -11.11 28.33
CA TYR A 191 20.03 -11.66 27.65
C TYR A 191 19.73 -12.07 26.20
N TYR A 192 18.50 -12.53 25.92
CA TYR A 192 18.09 -13.00 24.61
C TYR A 192 17.39 -11.90 23.79
N GLY A 193 16.56 -11.07 24.45
CA GLY A 193 15.70 -10.06 23.82
C GLY A 193 16.14 -8.59 23.95
N GLU A 194 17.23 -8.24 24.64
CA GLU A 194 17.72 -6.84 24.62
C GLU A 194 18.22 -6.44 23.23
N GLN A 195 18.04 -5.17 22.86
CA GLN A 195 18.57 -4.60 21.62
C GLN A 195 20.08 -4.31 21.71
N ASP A 196 20.86 -4.70 20.69
CA ASP A 196 22.30 -4.36 20.58
C ASP A 196 22.59 -3.64 19.26
N GLY A 197 22.49 -2.30 19.31
CA GLY A 197 22.60 -1.44 18.13
C GLY A 197 21.42 -1.66 17.18
N ASP A 198 21.71 -1.99 15.92
CA ASP A 198 20.68 -2.26 14.91
C ASP A 198 20.03 -3.65 15.06
N ILE A 199 20.56 -4.52 15.94
CA ILE A 199 20.04 -5.89 16.17
C ILE A 199 18.95 -5.84 17.24
N ARG A 200 17.71 -6.16 16.85
CA ARG A 200 16.53 -6.21 17.74
C ARG A 200 16.64 -7.29 18.82
N ASP A 201 16.74 -8.56 18.44
CA ASP A 201 16.73 -9.72 19.35
C ASP A 201 18.14 -10.32 19.51
N LYS A 202 18.99 -9.70 20.34
CA LYS A 202 20.45 -9.93 20.39
C LYS A 202 20.93 -11.39 20.39
N ASN A 203 20.32 -12.27 21.19
CA ASN A 203 20.74 -13.68 21.30
C ASN A 203 19.57 -14.67 21.10
N ALA A 204 18.53 -14.32 20.33
CA ALA A 204 17.41 -15.23 20.06
C ALA A 204 17.86 -16.58 19.43
N THR A 205 18.91 -16.56 18.60
CA THR A 205 19.48 -17.79 18.03
C THR A 205 20.17 -18.69 19.08
N GLU A 206 20.75 -18.11 20.14
CA GLU A 206 21.27 -18.88 21.28
C GLU A 206 20.13 -19.51 22.11
N LEU A 207 19.01 -18.79 22.27
CA LEU A 207 17.82 -19.29 22.98
C LEU A 207 17.28 -20.57 22.33
N VAL A 208 17.16 -20.57 21.00
CA VAL A 208 16.68 -21.70 20.21
C VAL A 208 17.58 -22.93 20.39
N ILE A 209 18.89 -22.77 20.29
CA ILE A 209 19.85 -23.87 20.47
C ILE A 209 19.85 -24.38 21.90
N GLU A 210 19.84 -23.50 22.90
CA GLU A 210 19.75 -23.91 24.30
C GLU A 210 18.47 -24.72 24.57
N ALA A 211 17.33 -24.27 24.06
CA ALA A 211 16.05 -24.94 24.21
C ALA A 211 16.05 -26.34 23.57
N VAL A 212 16.49 -26.45 22.30
CA VAL A 212 16.57 -27.72 21.57
C VAL A 212 17.55 -28.68 22.24
N GLU A 213 18.74 -28.22 22.65
CA GLU A 213 19.67 -29.04 23.42
C GLU A 213 19.09 -29.50 24.77
N ASN A 214 18.30 -28.66 25.43
CA ASN A 214 17.65 -29.02 26.69
C ASN A 214 16.54 -30.07 26.50
N LEU A 215 15.96 -30.19 25.31
CA LEU A 215 15.11 -31.34 24.93
C LEU A 215 15.92 -32.61 24.68
N VAL A 216 17.06 -32.52 23.99
CA VAL A 216 17.99 -33.67 23.80
C VAL A 216 18.48 -34.20 25.15
N LYS A 217 18.82 -33.31 26.10
CA LYS A 217 19.20 -33.66 27.48
C LYS A 217 18.06 -34.35 28.26
N GLN A 218 16.80 -34.14 27.87
CA GLN A 218 15.61 -34.83 28.41
C GLN A 218 15.29 -36.16 27.70
N GLY A 219 15.98 -36.47 26.60
CA GLY A 219 15.79 -37.70 25.83
C GLY A 219 14.75 -37.59 24.70
N VAL A 220 14.47 -36.38 24.21
CA VAL A 220 13.80 -36.19 22.91
C VAL A 220 14.78 -36.58 21.80
N ASP A 221 14.33 -37.44 20.89
CA ASP A 221 15.08 -37.76 19.67
C ASP A 221 14.74 -36.74 18.59
N LEU A 222 15.75 -36.21 17.91
CA LEU A 222 15.59 -35.16 16.90
C LEU A 222 15.41 -35.72 15.49
N SER A 223 15.84 -36.98 15.22
CA SER A 223 15.52 -37.61 13.93
C SER A 223 14.05 -38.03 13.81
N ASP A 224 13.26 -37.74 14.85
CA ASP A 224 11.80 -37.81 14.81
C ASP A 224 11.20 -36.57 14.12
N TYR A 225 11.98 -35.51 13.89
CA TYR A 225 11.59 -34.20 13.32
C TYR A 225 12.51 -33.79 12.15
N ASP A 226 13.11 -34.77 11.49
CA ASP A 226 13.97 -34.69 10.31
C ASP A 226 13.34 -35.68 9.33
N LEU A 227 12.51 -35.17 8.43
CA LEU A 227 11.59 -35.92 7.57
C LEU A 227 11.47 -35.33 6.16
N THR A 228 11.81 -34.05 5.95
CA THR A 228 11.56 -33.33 4.69
C THR A 228 12.69 -32.39 4.29
N ASP A 229 13.40 -32.70 3.20
CA ASP A 229 14.26 -31.77 2.46
C ASP A 229 13.41 -30.82 1.61
N LEU A 230 12.85 -29.79 2.26
CA LEU A 230 12.01 -28.79 1.60
C LEU A 230 12.76 -27.92 0.57
N ASN A 231 14.08 -28.10 0.39
CA ASN A 231 14.91 -27.31 -0.53
C ASN A 231 15.65 -28.16 -1.59
N ASP A 232 15.47 -29.48 -1.65
CA ASP A 232 16.13 -30.40 -2.59
C ASP A 232 17.67 -30.26 -2.59
N ILE A 233 18.27 -30.26 -1.38
CA ILE A 233 19.71 -30.03 -1.12
C ILE A 233 20.61 -31.03 -1.86
N ASP A 234 20.11 -32.25 -2.10
CA ASP A 234 20.82 -33.31 -2.82
C ASP A 234 20.52 -33.33 -4.35
N GLY A 235 19.42 -32.71 -4.79
CA GLY A 235 19.05 -32.49 -6.20
C GLY A 235 18.33 -33.65 -6.89
N ASP A 236 17.90 -34.68 -6.15
CA ASP A 236 17.13 -35.82 -6.64
C ASP A 236 15.69 -35.43 -7.05
N GLY A 237 15.06 -34.46 -6.36
CA GLY A 237 13.68 -34.00 -6.58
C GLY A 237 12.62 -34.65 -5.67
N ILE A 238 13.01 -35.25 -4.55
CA ILE A 238 12.13 -35.79 -3.50
C ILE A 238 12.22 -34.90 -2.25
N ILE A 239 11.13 -34.22 -1.90
CA ILE A 239 11.08 -33.32 -0.72
C ILE A 239 10.64 -34.00 0.59
N ASN A 240 10.22 -35.27 0.53
CA ASN A 240 9.74 -36.05 1.69
C ASN A 240 10.80 -37.07 2.19
N GLU A 241 12.06 -36.66 2.25
CA GLU A 241 13.13 -37.45 2.88
C GLU A 241 14.08 -36.60 3.75
N PRO A 242 14.81 -37.19 4.72
CA PRO A 242 15.57 -36.43 5.74
C PRO A 242 16.94 -35.92 5.27
N ASP A 243 17.24 -34.65 5.53
CA ASP A 243 18.52 -33.98 5.21
C ASP A 243 19.51 -33.91 6.40
N GLY A 244 19.06 -34.25 7.61
CA GLY A 244 19.81 -34.13 8.86
C GLY A 244 19.63 -32.80 9.59
N ILE A 245 18.57 -32.04 9.30
CA ILE A 245 18.13 -30.80 9.95
C ILE A 245 16.73 -31.05 10.56
N ILE A 246 16.33 -30.28 11.57
CA ILE A 246 14.95 -30.28 12.05
C ILE A 246 14.06 -29.53 11.06
N ASP A 247 13.02 -30.18 10.51
CA ASP A 247 12.09 -29.65 9.51
C ASP A 247 11.53 -28.27 9.91
N HIS A 248 11.02 -28.19 11.15
CA HIS A 248 10.24 -27.07 11.67
C HIS A 248 10.44 -26.93 13.19
N ILE A 249 11.00 -25.81 13.64
CA ILE A 249 11.15 -25.47 15.07
C ILE A 249 10.22 -24.31 15.42
N LEU A 250 9.38 -24.47 16.43
CA LEU A 250 8.39 -23.46 16.85
C LEU A 250 8.48 -23.24 18.36
N LEU A 251 8.81 -22.02 18.77
CA LEU A 251 8.97 -21.64 20.17
C LEU A 251 7.83 -20.76 20.66
N PHE A 252 7.40 -20.96 21.90
CA PHE A 252 6.63 -20.00 22.70
C PHE A 252 7.46 -19.54 23.91
N HIS A 253 7.69 -18.24 24.07
CA HIS A 253 8.40 -17.68 25.24
C HIS A 253 7.43 -17.18 26.32
N SER A 254 7.88 -17.10 27.58
CA SER A 254 7.03 -16.77 28.74
C SER A 254 6.66 -15.29 28.91
N SER A 255 6.86 -14.45 27.89
CA SER A 255 6.48 -13.03 27.89
C SER A 255 5.45 -12.72 26.80
N ILE A 256 4.77 -11.58 26.96
CA ILE A 256 4.16 -10.86 25.82
C ILE A 256 5.28 -10.47 24.84
N GLY A 257 4.98 -10.40 23.55
CA GLY A 257 5.94 -10.04 22.50
C GLY A 257 6.26 -8.55 22.47
N GLN A 258 7.47 -8.18 22.01
CA GLN A 258 7.92 -6.79 21.90
C GLN A 258 6.97 -5.95 21.02
N GLU A 259 6.41 -6.56 19.97
CA GLU A 259 5.40 -6.02 19.06
C GLU A 259 4.11 -5.58 19.76
N ALA A 260 3.78 -6.21 20.90
CA ALA A 260 2.63 -5.89 21.75
C ALA A 260 3.04 -5.17 23.05
N GLY A 261 4.17 -4.44 23.03
CA GLY A 261 4.67 -3.66 24.17
C GLY A 261 5.46 -4.47 25.22
N GLY A 262 5.80 -5.72 24.91
CA GLY A 262 6.73 -6.57 25.65
C GLY A 262 6.32 -6.94 27.08
N GLY A 263 5.07 -6.71 27.47
CA GLY A 263 4.56 -7.11 28.78
C GLY A 263 5.32 -6.43 29.91
N LEU A 264 5.77 -7.21 30.90
CA LEU A 264 6.61 -6.71 31.99
C LEU A 264 8.02 -6.29 31.55
N LEU A 265 8.56 -6.87 30.47
CA LEU A 265 9.91 -6.62 29.97
C LEU A 265 9.95 -5.31 29.14
N GLY A 266 9.05 -5.18 28.16
CA GLY A 266 9.03 -4.03 27.24
C GLY A 266 10.04 -4.20 26.12
N GLU A 267 10.93 -3.22 25.96
CA GLU A 267 12.00 -3.26 24.95
C GLU A 267 12.99 -4.42 25.19
N ASP A 268 13.00 -5.04 26.38
CA ASP A 268 13.78 -6.24 26.70
C ASP A 268 13.06 -7.57 26.32
N ALA A 269 11.84 -7.51 25.75
CA ALA A 269 11.11 -8.68 25.25
C ALA A 269 11.59 -9.08 23.84
N ILE A 270 11.48 -10.37 23.53
CA ILE A 270 11.63 -10.89 22.16
C ILE A 270 10.40 -10.47 21.35
N TRP A 271 10.61 -10.10 20.08
CA TRP A 271 9.57 -9.80 19.09
C TRP A 271 9.23 -11.08 18.29
N SER A 272 7.95 -11.34 17.97
CA SER A 272 7.53 -12.50 17.14
C SER A 272 8.24 -12.57 15.78
N HIS A 273 8.98 -13.64 15.47
CA HIS A 273 9.66 -13.74 14.17
C HIS A 273 10.07 -15.16 13.74
N ARG A 274 10.29 -15.28 12.43
CA ARG A 274 10.98 -16.39 11.76
C ARG A 274 12.42 -16.01 11.40
N PHE A 275 13.41 -16.82 11.79
CA PHE A 275 14.81 -16.60 11.39
C PHE A 275 15.61 -17.91 11.33
N PHE A 276 16.92 -17.82 11.07
CA PHE A 276 17.83 -18.96 10.95
C PHE A 276 18.91 -18.96 12.06
N VAL A 277 19.15 -20.11 12.67
CA VAL A 277 20.33 -20.36 13.49
C VAL A 277 21.43 -20.99 12.65
N THR A 278 22.55 -20.29 12.51
CA THR A 278 23.69 -20.73 11.72
C THR A 278 25.00 -20.68 12.51
N ASN A 279 25.99 -21.44 12.05
CA ASN A 279 27.36 -21.37 12.56
C ASN A 279 28.16 -20.24 11.87
N SER A 280 29.43 -20.08 12.25
CA SER A 280 30.36 -19.08 11.69
C SER A 280 30.76 -19.26 10.22
N SER A 281 29.97 -20.01 9.45
CA SER A 281 30.10 -20.23 7.99
C SER A 281 28.72 -20.34 7.34
N ASN A 282 27.71 -19.70 7.96
CA ASN A 282 26.29 -19.66 7.58
C ASN A 282 25.63 -21.04 7.38
N GLN A 283 26.24 -22.13 7.87
CA GLN A 283 25.64 -23.47 7.81
C GLN A 283 24.68 -23.72 8.98
N PRO A 284 23.68 -24.62 8.83
CA PRO A 284 22.86 -25.15 9.92
C PRO A 284 23.67 -25.52 11.18
N ALA A 285 23.14 -25.13 12.34
CA ALA A 285 23.82 -25.18 13.62
C ALA A 285 23.77 -26.58 14.27
N SER A 286 24.90 -27.02 14.84
CA SER A 286 25.03 -28.33 15.49
C SER A 286 24.44 -28.32 16.90
N VAL A 287 23.56 -29.28 17.22
CA VAL A 287 22.94 -29.43 18.55
C VAL A 287 23.77 -30.40 19.41
N THR A 288 24.23 -29.99 20.60
CA THR A 288 25.02 -30.88 21.47
C THR A 288 24.21 -32.11 21.91
N GLY A 289 24.68 -33.29 21.52
CA GLY A 289 24.09 -34.58 21.87
C GLY A 289 23.27 -35.24 20.75
N SER A 290 23.05 -34.53 19.63
CA SER A 290 22.42 -35.07 18.43
C SER A 290 23.40 -35.15 17.25
N ASN A 291 23.03 -35.87 16.20
CA ASN A 291 23.62 -35.72 14.87
C ASN A 291 22.79 -34.76 13.98
N ILE A 292 21.53 -34.52 14.34
CA ILE A 292 20.60 -33.63 13.65
C ILE A 292 20.91 -32.18 14.05
N LYS A 293 20.75 -31.26 13.10
CA LYS A 293 21.04 -29.83 13.24
C LYS A 293 19.76 -29.01 13.45
N ALA A 294 19.90 -27.80 13.95
CA ALA A 294 18.84 -26.78 13.93
C ALA A 294 19.17 -25.74 12.85
N TYR A 295 18.14 -25.14 12.25
CA TYR A 295 18.31 -24.15 11.19
C TYR A 295 17.22 -23.08 11.24
N ASN A 296 16.12 -23.24 10.50
CA ASN A 296 14.93 -22.40 10.61
C ASN A 296 14.28 -22.54 12.00
N TYR A 297 13.72 -21.44 12.49
CA TYR A 297 12.83 -21.41 13.63
C TYR A 297 11.81 -20.28 13.52
N THR A 298 10.69 -20.45 14.21
CA THR A 298 9.70 -19.42 14.52
C THR A 298 9.64 -19.22 16.04
N ILE A 299 9.47 -17.99 16.51
CA ILE A 299 9.33 -17.67 17.94
C ILE A 299 8.13 -16.75 18.18
N ASN A 300 7.32 -17.09 19.19
CA ASN A 300 6.01 -16.50 19.47
C ASN A 300 5.89 -16.19 20.99
N PRO A 301 5.09 -15.21 21.42
CA PRO A 301 4.87 -14.89 22.83
C PRO A 301 3.90 -15.85 23.54
N ILE A 302 3.81 -15.71 24.86
CA ILE A 302 2.99 -16.57 25.74
C ILE A 302 1.50 -16.55 25.35
N ASP A 303 1.01 -15.42 24.87
CA ASP A 303 -0.39 -15.13 24.55
C ASP A 303 -0.70 -15.15 23.05
N ALA A 304 0.20 -15.68 22.22
CA ALA A 304 0.05 -15.72 20.76
C ALA A 304 -1.28 -16.38 20.32
N GLY A 305 -2.10 -15.61 19.60
CA GLY A 305 -3.29 -16.11 18.90
C GLY A 305 -2.93 -16.97 17.69
N ILE A 306 -3.89 -17.74 17.17
CA ILE A 306 -3.60 -18.65 16.04
C ILE A 306 -3.14 -17.92 14.78
N GLY A 307 -3.57 -16.67 14.56
CA GLY A 307 -3.19 -15.92 13.36
C GLY A 307 -1.73 -15.47 13.33
N VAL A 308 -1.13 -15.16 14.48
CA VAL A 308 0.33 -14.95 14.60
C VAL A 308 1.06 -16.24 14.25
N VAL A 309 0.65 -17.36 14.85
CA VAL A 309 1.28 -18.67 14.63
C VAL A 309 1.12 -19.17 13.18
N VAL A 310 -0.01 -18.86 12.53
CA VAL A 310 -0.24 -19.16 11.11
C VAL A 310 0.67 -18.34 10.20
N HIS A 311 0.84 -17.05 10.48
CA HIS A 311 1.71 -16.13 9.73
C HIS A 311 3.18 -16.55 9.83
N GLU A 312 3.67 -16.76 11.06
CA GLU A 312 5.03 -17.23 11.32
C GLU A 312 5.33 -18.57 10.62
N PHE A 313 4.37 -19.50 10.64
CA PHE A 313 4.50 -20.77 9.91
C PHE A 313 4.40 -20.58 8.38
N GLY A 314 3.76 -19.52 7.89
CA GLY A 314 3.78 -19.11 6.49
C GLY A 314 5.19 -18.74 6.02
N HIS A 315 5.96 -18.00 6.82
CA HIS A 315 7.37 -17.73 6.55
C HIS A 315 8.24 -19.00 6.57
N ASP A 316 7.90 -19.96 7.44
CA ASP A 316 8.60 -21.25 7.50
C ASP A 316 8.38 -22.08 6.22
N LEU A 317 7.18 -21.98 5.61
CA LEU A 317 6.86 -22.49 4.27
C LEU A 317 7.42 -21.64 3.11
N GLY A 318 8.05 -20.49 3.40
CA GLY A 318 8.76 -19.64 2.43
C GLY A 318 8.00 -18.41 1.94
N LEU A 319 6.89 -18.01 2.57
CA LEU A 319 6.15 -16.79 2.21
C LEU A 319 6.82 -15.51 2.76
N PRO A 320 6.79 -14.39 2.01
CA PRO A 320 7.27 -13.09 2.48
C PRO A 320 6.27 -12.43 3.44
N ASP A 321 6.73 -11.40 4.15
CA ASP A 321 5.85 -10.35 4.69
C ASP A 321 5.20 -9.57 3.54
N GLU A 322 3.88 -9.37 3.59
CA GLU A 322 3.14 -8.61 2.58
C GLU A 322 2.79 -7.18 3.01
N TYR A 323 3.32 -6.71 4.15
CA TYR A 323 3.11 -5.36 4.69
C TYR A 323 4.31 -4.43 4.47
N ASP A 324 4.11 -3.11 4.58
CA ASP A 324 5.21 -2.13 4.50
C ASP A 324 6.14 -2.28 5.73
N LEU A 325 7.40 -2.69 5.48
CA LEU A 325 8.44 -2.94 6.47
C LEU A 325 9.23 -1.68 6.90
N LYS A 326 8.78 -0.48 6.50
CA LYS A 326 9.48 0.81 6.69
C LYS A 326 8.61 1.86 7.36
N ASN A 327 7.37 2.03 6.89
CA ASN A 327 6.43 3.02 7.41
C ASN A 327 4.98 2.50 7.40
N ILE A 328 4.61 1.94 8.55
CA ILE A 328 3.26 1.49 8.88
C ILE A 328 2.21 2.61 9.01
N GLU A 329 2.59 3.90 9.13
CA GLU A 329 1.62 4.98 9.43
C GLU A 329 0.51 5.07 8.37
N ILE A 330 0.89 4.94 7.09
CA ILE A 330 -0.04 4.74 5.97
C ILE A 330 -0.22 3.25 5.67
N GLY A 331 0.88 2.48 5.64
CA GLY A 331 0.86 1.06 5.26
C GLY A 331 0.51 0.84 3.79
N GLU A 332 0.33 -0.42 3.42
CA GLU A 332 0.24 -0.87 2.02
C GLU A 332 -1.17 -1.30 1.56
N PRO A 333 -1.43 -1.33 0.24
CA PRO A 333 -2.58 -1.98 -0.37
C PRO A 333 -2.53 -3.52 -0.29
N VAL A 334 -2.52 -4.10 0.91
CA VAL A 334 -2.86 -5.52 1.13
C VAL A 334 -3.80 -5.61 2.32
N ALA A 335 -3.36 -5.04 3.45
CA ALA A 335 -4.17 -4.89 4.64
C ALA A 335 -4.96 -6.16 5.02
N ASN A 336 -6.25 -6.05 5.39
CA ASN A 336 -6.96 -7.17 6.02
C ASN A 336 -7.25 -8.34 5.08
N TRP A 337 -6.90 -8.24 3.80
CA TRP A 337 -7.18 -9.27 2.79
C TRP A 337 -6.23 -10.48 2.80
N SER A 338 -5.07 -10.41 3.46
CA SER A 338 -4.12 -11.53 3.53
C SER A 338 -3.57 -11.77 4.93
N VAL A 339 -3.50 -13.03 5.34
CA VAL A 339 -2.85 -13.42 6.60
C VAL A 339 -1.36 -13.07 6.65
N MET A 340 -0.67 -12.92 5.51
CA MET A 340 0.74 -12.49 5.45
C MET A 340 0.93 -10.95 5.51
N SER A 341 -0.16 -10.19 5.58
CA SER A 341 -0.18 -8.81 6.08
C SER A 341 -1.21 -8.71 7.22
N SER A 342 -2.23 -7.88 7.06
CA SER A 342 -3.11 -7.42 8.11
C SER A 342 -4.39 -8.23 8.21
N GLY A 343 -4.38 -9.48 7.74
CA GLY A 343 -5.38 -10.50 8.03
C GLY A 343 -5.10 -11.35 9.29
N SER A 344 -3.89 -11.27 9.85
CA SER A 344 -3.34 -12.12 10.93
C SER A 344 -3.95 -11.94 12.33
N TRP A 345 -4.66 -10.85 12.61
CA TRP A 345 -5.27 -10.56 13.92
C TRP A 345 -6.79 -10.35 13.90
N MET A 346 -7.45 -10.71 12.80
CA MET A 346 -8.90 -10.67 12.70
C MET A 346 -9.58 -11.62 13.73
N GLY A 347 -10.84 -11.31 14.10
CA GLY A 347 -11.65 -12.07 15.08
C GLY A 347 -12.31 -11.20 16.15
N GLU A 348 -13.33 -11.73 16.87
CA GLU A 348 -13.91 -11.04 18.04
C GLU A 348 -12.91 -10.95 19.20
N ILE A 349 -11.94 -11.87 19.22
CA ILE A 349 -10.73 -11.83 20.03
C ILE A 349 -9.57 -11.62 19.05
N ARG A 350 -8.71 -10.64 19.30
CA ARG A 350 -7.62 -10.25 18.39
C ARG A 350 -6.72 -11.46 18.09
N GLY A 351 -6.68 -11.92 16.83
CA GLY A 351 -5.93 -13.11 16.40
C GLY A 351 -6.63 -14.47 16.52
N SER A 352 -7.96 -14.51 16.71
CA SER A 352 -8.73 -15.77 16.80
C SER A 352 -9.33 -16.26 15.46
N GLU A 353 -9.49 -15.39 14.47
CA GLU A 353 -10.08 -15.69 13.16
C GLU A 353 -9.25 -15.10 12.00
N PRO A 354 -7.98 -15.54 11.81
CA PRO A 354 -7.16 -15.12 10.67
C PRO A 354 -7.79 -15.51 9.34
N VAL A 355 -7.63 -14.65 8.34
CA VAL A 355 -8.22 -14.75 7.00
C VAL A 355 -7.41 -15.68 6.08
N MET A 356 -7.85 -15.87 4.82
CA MET A 356 -7.09 -16.63 3.82
C MET A 356 -5.74 -15.96 3.43
N PHE A 357 -4.82 -16.76 2.90
CA PHE A 357 -3.61 -16.29 2.21
C PHE A 357 -3.92 -15.43 0.97
N SER A 358 -2.97 -14.59 0.57
CA SER A 358 -3.04 -13.86 -0.70
C SER A 358 -3.02 -14.81 -1.92
N PRO A 359 -3.50 -14.36 -3.09
CA PRO A 359 -3.45 -15.20 -4.28
C PRO A 359 -2.04 -15.58 -4.71
N LYS A 360 -1.05 -14.69 -4.54
CA LYS A 360 0.36 -14.99 -4.91
C LYS A 360 0.98 -15.99 -3.94
N ASN A 361 0.67 -15.91 -2.65
CA ASN A 361 1.07 -16.94 -1.68
C ASN A 361 0.49 -18.30 -2.05
N LEU A 362 -0.79 -18.37 -2.45
CA LEU A 362 -1.42 -19.61 -2.84
C LEU A 362 -0.86 -20.19 -4.15
N ASP A 363 -0.57 -19.35 -5.15
CA ASP A 363 0.14 -19.75 -6.37
C ASP A 363 1.55 -20.30 -6.04
N TYR A 364 2.30 -19.60 -5.18
CA TYR A 364 3.61 -20.04 -4.70
C TYR A 364 3.56 -21.41 -4.01
N LEU A 365 2.67 -21.60 -3.02
CA LEU A 365 2.55 -22.86 -2.29
C LEU A 365 2.12 -24.02 -3.20
N GLN A 366 1.19 -23.77 -4.12
CA GLN A 366 0.72 -24.77 -5.09
C GLN A 366 1.81 -25.19 -6.09
N ASN A 367 2.67 -24.25 -6.52
CA ASN A 367 3.78 -24.55 -7.41
C ASN A 367 4.99 -25.17 -6.68
N ARG A 368 5.28 -24.76 -5.43
CA ARG A 368 6.41 -25.26 -4.64
C ARG A 368 6.16 -26.65 -4.04
N PHE A 369 4.95 -26.90 -3.53
CA PHE A 369 4.65 -28.10 -2.73
C PHE A 369 3.61 -29.03 -3.37
N GLY A 370 3.03 -28.65 -4.51
CA GLY A 370 1.95 -29.38 -5.15
C GLY A 370 0.71 -29.43 -4.26
N GLY A 371 0.05 -30.59 -4.17
CA GLY A 371 -1.14 -30.75 -3.32
C GLY A 371 -2.34 -29.96 -3.84
N SER A 372 -3.01 -29.20 -2.96
CA SER A 372 -4.31 -28.58 -3.25
C SER A 372 -4.55 -27.29 -2.46
N TRP A 373 -3.58 -26.37 -2.51
CA TRP A 373 -3.68 -25.03 -1.92
C TRP A 373 -4.64 -24.12 -2.69
N VAL A 374 -4.68 -24.24 -4.02
CA VAL A 374 -5.59 -23.45 -4.87
C VAL A 374 -5.91 -24.17 -6.18
N ASN A 375 -7.12 -23.98 -6.70
CA ASN A 375 -7.50 -24.37 -8.04
C ASN A 375 -7.49 -23.14 -8.95
N GLN A 376 -6.31 -22.84 -9.49
CA GLN A 376 -6.05 -21.65 -10.30
C GLN A 376 -6.27 -21.90 -11.80
N GLN A 377 -7.08 -21.06 -12.44
CA GLN A 377 -7.10 -20.92 -13.89
C GLN A 377 -6.10 -19.84 -14.32
N SER A 378 -4.98 -20.24 -14.92
CA SER A 378 -4.04 -19.30 -15.55
C SER A 378 -4.48 -18.99 -16.98
N VAL A 379 -4.45 -17.71 -17.38
CA VAL A 379 -4.87 -17.23 -18.70
C VAL A 379 -3.90 -16.17 -19.21
N GLU A 380 -3.39 -16.33 -20.42
CA GLU A 380 -2.55 -15.32 -21.08
C GLU A 380 -3.42 -14.17 -21.59
N LEU A 381 -3.08 -12.91 -21.29
CA LEU A 381 -3.83 -11.72 -21.73
C LEU A 381 -4.17 -11.78 -23.24
N SER A 382 -3.19 -12.16 -24.07
CA SER A 382 -3.33 -12.26 -25.53
C SER A 382 -4.27 -13.37 -26.03
N THR A 383 -4.75 -14.25 -25.14
CA THR A 383 -5.68 -15.35 -25.46
C THR A 383 -7.12 -15.09 -25.00
N ILE A 384 -7.33 -14.09 -24.14
CA ILE A 384 -8.64 -13.69 -23.64
C ILE A 384 -9.49 -13.15 -24.81
N ASN A 385 -10.72 -13.64 -24.90
CA ASN A 385 -11.68 -13.20 -25.91
C ASN A 385 -12.53 -12.03 -25.39
N GLU A 386 -13.26 -11.35 -26.28
CA GLU A 386 -14.28 -10.40 -25.85
C GLU A 386 -15.41 -11.15 -25.12
N ASN A 387 -15.65 -10.82 -23.85
CA ASN A 387 -16.68 -11.37 -22.98
C ASN A 387 -16.50 -12.87 -22.66
N GLU A 388 -15.32 -13.26 -22.19
CA GLU A 388 -15.01 -14.62 -21.75
C GLU A 388 -15.50 -14.89 -20.32
N THR A 389 -16.39 -15.86 -20.15
CA THR A 389 -17.07 -16.14 -18.87
C THR A 389 -16.30 -17.16 -18.03
N ILE A 390 -15.88 -16.75 -16.83
CA ILE A 390 -15.26 -17.60 -15.81
C ILE A 390 -16.21 -17.74 -14.62
N ASN A 391 -16.39 -18.96 -14.13
CA ASN A 391 -17.12 -19.23 -12.89
C ASN A 391 -16.11 -19.44 -11.76
N LEU A 392 -16.29 -18.73 -10.63
CA LEU A 392 -15.41 -18.80 -9.46
C LEU A 392 -16.17 -19.25 -8.23
N ALA A 393 -15.64 -20.24 -7.52
CA ALA A 393 -15.92 -20.46 -6.10
C ALA A 393 -15.12 -19.46 -5.25
N HIS A 394 -15.54 -19.23 -4.01
CA HIS A 394 -14.78 -18.36 -3.11
C HIS A 394 -13.46 -18.99 -2.63
N ALA A 395 -12.44 -18.14 -2.41
CA ALA A 395 -11.11 -18.55 -1.98
C ALA A 395 -11.04 -18.85 -0.47
N SER A 396 -12.03 -18.44 0.33
CA SER A 396 -12.01 -18.49 1.81
C SER A 396 -12.01 -19.90 2.42
N VAL A 397 -12.11 -20.94 1.59
CA VAL A 397 -12.00 -22.37 1.94
C VAL A 397 -11.60 -23.16 0.69
N PHE A 398 -11.04 -24.36 0.86
CA PHE A 398 -10.75 -25.29 -0.22
C PHE A 398 -11.97 -25.55 -1.13
N SER A 399 -11.71 -25.62 -2.45
CA SER A 399 -12.70 -25.94 -3.47
C SER A 399 -12.12 -26.84 -4.56
N GLU A 400 -12.90 -27.82 -5.03
CA GLU A 400 -12.59 -28.59 -6.25
C GLU A 400 -12.91 -27.80 -7.54
N ALA A 401 -13.64 -26.69 -7.45
CA ALA A 401 -13.89 -25.77 -8.56
C ALA A 401 -12.85 -24.63 -8.57
N THR A 402 -12.67 -23.97 -9.72
CA THR A 402 -11.78 -22.80 -9.84
C THR A 402 -12.11 -21.78 -8.76
N ASN A 403 -11.14 -21.41 -7.92
CA ASN A 403 -11.29 -20.40 -6.87
C ASN A 403 -10.29 -19.23 -7.01
N GLN A 404 -9.45 -19.28 -8.04
CA GLN A 404 -8.51 -18.21 -8.40
C GLN A 404 -8.36 -18.13 -9.92
N VAL A 405 -8.22 -16.92 -10.46
CA VAL A 405 -7.70 -16.68 -11.83
C VAL A 405 -6.36 -15.97 -11.72
N LYS A 406 -5.40 -16.33 -12.57
CA LYS A 406 -4.18 -15.56 -12.82
C LYS A 406 -4.18 -15.12 -14.28
N VAL A 407 -4.26 -13.82 -14.52
CA VAL A 407 -4.15 -13.21 -15.85
C VAL A 407 -2.70 -12.78 -16.05
N ASN A 408 -1.95 -13.58 -16.80
CA ASN A 408 -0.55 -13.32 -17.12
C ASN A 408 -0.46 -12.14 -18.10
N LEU A 409 0.37 -11.15 -17.76
CA LEU A 409 0.55 -9.94 -18.55
C LEU A 409 1.83 -10.02 -19.42
N PRO A 410 1.85 -9.34 -20.58
CA PRO A 410 3.03 -9.30 -21.44
C PRO A 410 4.13 -8.48 -20.77
N PRO A 411 5.36 -9.02 -20.58
CA PRO A 411 6.37 -8.42 -19.72
C PRO A 411 6.69 -6.97 -20.09
N THR A 412 6.95 -6.18 -19.05
CA THR A 412 7.47 -4.82 -19.18
C THR A 412 8.81 -4.82 -19.93
N LEU A 413 9.19 -3.67 -20.49
CA LEU A 413 10.51 -3.47 -21.08
C LEU A 413 11.37 -2.59 -20.19
N GLU A 414 12.51 -3.12 -19.78
CA GLU A 414 13.55 -2.42 -19.04
C GLU A 414 14.56 -1.80 -20.00
N ASP A 415 15.00 -0.58 -19.72
CA ASP A 415 16.10 0.03 -20.45
C ASP A 415 17.40 -0.73 -20.17
N PHE A 416 18.18 -0.98 -21.21
CA PHE A 416 19.34 -1.86 -21.15
C PHE A 416 20.39 -1.41 -22.19
N ILE A 417 21.32 -2.29 -22.55
CA ILE A 417 22.45 -1.97 -23.41
C ILE A 417 21.98 -1.51 -24.79
N VAL A 418 22.35 -0.30 -25.20
CA VAL A 418 22.22 0.14 -26.61
C VAL A 418 23.13 -0.73 -27.51
N PRO A 419 22.64 -1.29 -28.63
CA PRO A 419 23.45 -2.04 -29.59
C PRO A 419 24.69 -1.27 -30.11
N ASN A 420 25.76 -1.99 -30.51
CA ASN A 420 26.98 -1.36 -31.00
C ASN A 420 26.81 -0.84 -32.44
N SER A 421 26.03 -1.52 -33.27
CA SER A 421 25.59 -1.02 -34.58
C SER A 421 24.12 -1.37 -34.88
N GLY A 422 23.51 -0.61 -35.79
CA GLY A 422 22.12 -0.85 -36.21
C GLY A 422 21.09 -0.49 -35.13
N SER A 423 20.21 -1.43 -34.81
CA SER A 423 19.12 -1.34 -33.85
C SER A 423 18.90 -2.63 -33.07
N PHE A 424 19.69 -3.68 -33.33
CA PHE A 424 19.56 -4.99 -32.70
C PHE A 424 20.90 -5.60 -32.32
N GLN A 425 20.87 -6.50 -31.34
CA GLN A 425 21.99 -7.33 -30.90
C GLN A 425 21.49 -8.72 -30.46
N TYR A 426 22.41 -9.64 -30.20
CA TYR A 426 22.08 -10.95 -29.63
C TYR A 426 22.41 -11.00 -28.14
N TYR A 427 21.46 -11.49 -27.34
CA TYR A 427 21.53 -11.52 -25.88
C TYR A 427 21.46 -12.96 -25.36
N SER A 428 22.26 -13.27 -24.34
CA SER A 428 22.27 -14.59 -23.70
C SER A 428 21.00 -14.89 -22.91
N GLY A 429 20.32 -13.86 -22.41
CA GLY A 429 19.43 -13.98 -21.28
C GLY A 429 20.19 -13.98 -19.95
N ASP A 430 19.47 -13.54 -18.94
CA ASP A 430 19.78 -13.42 -17.52
C ASP A 430 18.98 -14.43 -16.68
N GLY A 431 19.46 -14.72 -15.47
CA GLY A 431 18.88 -15.72 -14.55
C GLY A 431 19.74 -16.96 -14.31
N ASN A 432 19.33 -17.75 -13.32
CA ASN A 432 20.03 -18.94 -12.84
C ASN A 432 19.72 -20.18 -13.73
N ASN A 433 20.56 -21.20 -13.65
CA ASN A 433 20.40 -22.53 -14.25
C ASN A 433 20.28 -22.58 -15.79
N LEU A 434 20.75 -21.53 -16.48
CA LEU A 434 20.63 -21.41 -17.94
C LEU A 434 21.56 -22.37 -18.69
N ASN A 435 21.18 -22.69 -19.92
CA ASN A 435 22.03 -23.38 -20.90
C ASN A 435 21.71 -22.83 -22.29
N ASN A 436 21.88 -21.53 -22.40
CA ASN A 436 21.41 -20.75 -23.53
C ASN A 436 22.46 -20.79 -24.65
N GLN A 437 22.02 -21.03 -25.87
CA GLN A 437 22.88 -21.23 -27.03
C GLN A 437 22.36 -20.50 -28.27
N MET A 438 23.29 -19.93 -29.03
CA MET A 438 23.06 -19.43 -30.39
C MET A 438 24.03 -20.14 -31.33
N SER A 439 23.58 -20.55 -32.52
CA SER A 439 24.49 -21.18 -33.49
C SER A 439 24.14 -20.86 -34.94
N PHE A 440 25.16 -20.85 -35.80
CA PHE A 440 24.99 -20.71 -37.25
C PHE A 440 25.99 -21.59 -38.00
N THR A 441 25.72 -21.86 -39.28
CA THR A 441 26.58 -22.72 -40.11
C THR A 441 27.14 -21.96 -41.30
N ILE A 442 28.46 -21.93 -41.45
CA ILE A 442 29.18 -21.22 -42.50
C ILE A 442 30.15 -22.15 -43.24
N LYS A 443 30.34 -21.89 -44.55
CA LYS A 443 31.44 -22.47 -45.33
C LYS A 443 32.63 -21.51 -45.29
N LEU A 444 33.68 -21.88 -44.56
CA LEU A 444 34.90 -21.07 -44.45
C LEU A 444 35.68 -21.09 -45.78
N PRO A 445 36.34 -19.98 -46.16
CA PRO A 445 37.22 -19.91 -47.32
C PRO A 445 38.53 -20.68 -47.06
N GLU A 446 39.38 -20.80 -48.09
CA GLU A 446 40.75 -21.27 -47.95
C GLU A 446 41.67 -20.07 -47.68
N SER A 447 42.25 -20.03 -46.47
CA SER A 447 43.23 -19.04 -46.01
C SER A 447 44.15 -19.62 -44.93
N GLU A 448 45.32 -19.01 -44.73
CA GLU A 448 46.25 -19.32 -43.63
C GLU A 448 45.91 -18.57 -42.32
N GLN A 449 45.07 -17.53 -42.37
CA GLN A 449 44.63 -16.76 -41.21
C GLN A 449 43.14 -16.45 -41.30
N LEU A 450 42.32 -17.10 -40.48
CA LEU A 450 40.89 -16.85 -40.33
C LEU A 450 40.54 -16.51 -38.90
N ILE A 451 39.90 -15.35 -38.70
CA ILE A 451 39.57 -14.82 -37.39
C ILE A 451 38.04 -14.65 -37.29
N LEU A 452 37.46 -15.16 -36.21
CA LEU A 452 36.11 -14.82 -35.76
C LEU A 452 36.21 -13.66 -34.77
N ARG A 453 35.44 -12.59 -35.00
CA ARG A 453 35.39 -11.39 -34.16
C ARG A 453 33.94 -11.02 -33.84
N MET A 454 33.72 -10.38 -32.71
CA MET A 454 32.43 -9.78 -32.34
C MET A 454 32.66 -8.65 -31.33
N LYS A 455 31.72 -7.71 -31.28
CA LYS A 455 31.58 -6.75 -30.19
C LYS A 455 30.76 -7.37 -29.07
N SER A 456 31.11 -7.05 -27.83
CA SER A 456 30.42 -7.56 -26.66
C SER A 456 30.51 -6.61 -25.46
N LYS A 457 29.49 -6.69 -24.61
CA LYS A 457 29.52 -6.32 -23.19
C LYS A 457 29.07 -7.53 -22.41
N PHE A 458 29.67 -7.77 -21.25
CA PHE A 458 29.32 -8.92 -20.41
C PHE A 458 29.57 -8.63 -18.94
N ASN A 459 28.71 -9.20 -18.10
CA ASN A 459 28.87 -9.30 -16.66
C ASN A 459 28.35 -10.68 -16.25
N ILE A 460 29.27 -11.54 -15.81
CA ILE A 460 29.12 -12.99 -15.65
C ILE A 460 29.75 -13.37 -14.31
N GLU A 461 29.12 -14.24 -13.49
CA GLU A 461 29.74 -14.59 -12.20
C GLU A 461 31.10 -15.28 -12.39
N SER A 462 32.09 -14.93 -11.57
CA SER A 462 33.48 -15.39 -11.75
C SER A 462 33.71 -16.76 -11.15
N ASP A 463 34.21 -17.68 -11.97
CA ASP A 463 34.50 -19.09 -11.66
C ASP A 463 33.27 -19.96 -11.26
N TYR A 464 32.07 -19.54 -11.67
CA TYR A 464 30.78 -20.27 -11.59
C TYR A 464 30.06 -20.27 -12.95
N ASP A 465 29.48 -19.14 -13.35
CA ASP A 465 28.91 -18.91 -14.68
C ASP A 465 30.00 -18.96 -15.78
N ILE A 466 29.62 -19.41 -16.98
CA ILE A 466 30.55 -19.51 -18.11
C ILE A 466 29.92 -19.12 -19.46
N PHE A 467 30.67 -18.34 -20.24
CA PHE A 467 30.46 -18.19 -21.69
C PHE A 467 31.56 -18.93 -22.47
N GLN A 468 31.18 -19.62 -23.55
CA GLN A 468 32.10 -20.36 -24.42
C GLN A 468 31.72 -20.23 -25.89
N VAL A 469 32.73 -20.22 -26.77
CA VAL A 469 32.55 -20.24 -28.23
C VAL A 469 33.14 -21.52 -28.80
N TYR A 470 32.35 -22.23 -29.58
CA TYR A 470 32.68 -23.53 -30.17
C TYR A 470 32.69 -23.48 -31.70
N VAL A 471 33.59 -24.25 -32.32
CA VAL A 471 33.51 -24.65 -33.73
C VAL A 471 33.41 -26.16 -33.80
N ASN A 472 32.35 -26.69 -34.43
CA ASN A 472 32.11 -28.14 -34.55
C ASN A 472 32.26 -28.89 -33.20
N SER A 473 31.71 -28.30 -32.13
CA SER A 473 31.82 -28.80 -30.73
C SER A 473 33.24 -28.85 -30.14
N ILE A 474 34.19 -28.08 -30.68
CA ILE A 474 35.52 -27.84 -30.09
C ILE A 474 35.55 -26.39 -29.55
N PRO A 475 35.83 -26.16 -28.24
CA PRO A 475 35.89 -24.80 -27.68
C PRO A 475 37.13 -24.04 -28.17
N LEU A 476 36.97 -22.74 -28.43
CA LEU A 476 37.99 -21.88 -29.03
C LEU A 476 38.71 -21.02 -27.99
N ALA A 477 40.05 -21.02 -28.01
CA ALA A 477 40.84 -20.01 -27.34
C ALA A 477 40.61 -18.62 -27.97
N GLY A 478 40.22 -17.65 -27.16
CA GLY A 478 40.06 -16.24 -27.55
C GLY A 478 40.97 -15.31 -26.75
N ASN A 479 41.05 -14.05 -27.17
CA ASN A 479 41.86 -13.01 -26.52
C ASN A 479 41.53 -12.80 -25.04
N SER A 480 40.27 -13.00 -24.63
CA SER A 480 39.80 -12.82 -23.25
C SER A 480 39.57 -14.14 -22.48
N THR A 481 39.78 -15.31 -23.10
CA THR A 481 39.37 -16.59 -22.47
C THR A 481 40.37 -17.11 -21.42
N LYS A 482 39.87 -17.54 -20.27
CA LYS A 482 40.59 -18.37 -19.29
C LYS A 482 40.79 -19.79 -19.85
N ALA A 483 41.98 -20.37 -19.65
CA ALA A 483 42.37 -21.60 -20.34
C ALA A 483 41.68 -22.88 -19.81
N ASN A 484 41.52 -23.03 -18.49
CA ASN A 484 40.90 -24.17 -17.83
C ASN A 484 40.13 -23.65 -16.59
N HIS A 485 38.93 -24.15 -16.33
CA HIS A 485 38.13 -23.74 -15.17
C HIS A 485 38.70 -24.29 -13.85
N PRO A 486 38.76 -23.52 -12.75
CA PRO A 486 39.30 -24.01 -11.47
C PRO A 486 38.44 -25.12 -10.87
N ASN A 487 37.12 -25.01 -10.97
CA ASN A 487 36.16 -25.95 -10.38
C ASN A 487 35.77 -27.10 -11.33
N TYR A 488 35.91 -26.93 -12.66
CA TYR A 488 35.33 -27.82 -13.67
C TYR A 488 36.38 -28.28 -14.72
N PRO A 489 37.13 -29.37 -14.48
CA PRO A 489 38.27 -29.77 -15.34
C PRO A 489 37.97 -30.10 -16.81
N ASN A 490 36.70 -30.17 -17.21
CA ASN A 490 36.27 -30.37 -18.59
C ASN A 490 35.97 -29.04 -19.33
N VAL A 491 35.83 -27.93 -18.60
CA VAL A 491 35.56 -26.60 -19.14
C VAL A 491 36.90 -25.93 -19.45
N THR A 492 37.12 -25.63 -20.72
CA THR A 492 38.34 -25.03 -21.26
C THR A 492 37.99 -23.90 -22.22
N HIS A 493 38.86 -22.90 -22.30
CA HIS A 493 38.66 -21.71 -23.14
C HIS A 493 37.28 -21.04 -22.90
N TYR A 494 37.05 -20.62 -21.66
CA TYR A 494 35.82 -19.97 -21.21
C TYR A 494 36.04 -18.49 -20.90
N LEU A 495 34.96 -17.73 -20.83
CA LEU A 495 34.90 -16.32 -20.46
C LEU A 495 33.94 -16.16 -19.28
N ASP A 496 34.32 -15.33 -18.32
CA ASP A 496 33.57 -14.99 -17.12
C ASP A 496 34.04 -13.62 -16.57
N GLY A 497 33.41 -13.14 -15.50
CA GLY A 497 33.68 -11.80 -14.96
C GLY A 497 33.06 -10.70 -15.81
N SER A 498 33.71 -9.53 -15.89
CA SER A 498 33.13 -8.32 -16.48
C SER A 498 33.97 -7.70 -17.59
N SER A 499 33.32 -7.09 -18.59
CA SER A 499 33.98 -6.28 -19.63
C SER A 499 34.45 -4.90 -19.13
N ALA A 500 34.03 -4.45 -17.95
CA ALA A 500 34.39 -3.16 -17.36
C ALA A 500 34.76 -3.29 -15.86
N SER A 501 35.33 -2.24 -15.26
CA SER A 501 35.63 -2.19 -13.81
C SER A 501 34.47 -1.73 -12.94
N SER A 502 33.45 -1.14 -13.56
CA SER A 502 32.32 -0.44 -12.94
C SER A 502 31.39 0.02 -14.08
N ASP A 503 30.08 -0.05 -13.88
CA ASP A 503 29.07 0.43 -14.84
C ASP A 503 29.29 -0.14 -16.26
N VAL A 504 29.00 -1.43 -16.40
CA VAL A 504 29.27 -2.22 -17.61
C VAL A 504 28.32 -1.86 -18.75
N GLU A 505 27.08 -1.49 -18.41
CA GLU A 505 26.03 -1.19 -19.38
C GLU A 505 26.29 0.15 -20.09
N ASN A 506 26.87 1.14 -19.38
CA ASN A 506 27.33 2.40 -19.98
C ASN A 506 28.78 2.37 -20.50
N SER A 507 29.49 1.23 -20.46
CA SER A 507 30.88 1.15 -20.94
C SER A 507 31.01 1.16 -22.47
N ASP A 508 32.25 1.20 -22.99
CA ASP A 508 32.52 0.84 -24.38
C ASP A 508 32.33 -0.68 -24.62
N PHE A 509 31.97 -1.08 -25.84
CA PHE A 509 31.96 -2.50 -26.26
C PHE A 509 33.39 -3.03 -26.53
N VAL A 510 33.72 -4.17 -25.93
CA VAL A 510 35.01 -4.84 -26.11
C VAL A 510 35.01 -5.77 -27.34
N ASP A 511 36.19 -5.98 -27.91
CA ASP A 511 36.40 -6.97 -28.97
C ASP A 511 36.66 -8.37 -28.38
N LEU A 512 35.78 -9.34 -28.66
CA LEU A 512 36.10 -10.77 -28.49
C LEU A 512 36.60 -11.31 -29.84
N THR A 513 37.70 -12.06 -29.82
CA THR A 513 38.46 -12.45 -31.01
C THR A 513 39.07 -13.85 -30.86
N TYR A 514 38.79 -14.73 -31.83
CA TYR A 514 39.14 -16.15 -31.82
C TYR A 514 39.78 -16.57 -33.15
N ASP A 515 40.81 -17.42 -33.09
CA ASP A 515 41.44 -18.02 -34.28
C ASP A 515 40.69 -19.28 -34.72
N ILE A 516 40.21 -19.29 -35.97
CA ILE A 516 39.51 -20.42 -36.59
C ILE A 516 40.25 -20.97 -37.83
N SER A 517 41.51 -20.60 -38.03
CA SER A 517 42.34 -21.00 -39.18
C SER A 517 42.49 -22.51 -39.31
N ALA A 518 42.44 -23.25 -38.20
CA ALA A 518 42.45 -24.72 -38.19
C ALA A 518 41.27 -25.36 -38.95
N PHE A 519 40.19 -24.59 -39.19
CA PHE A 519 38.99 -25.02 -39.90
C PHE A 519 38.89 -24.46 -41.33
N SER A 520 39.99 -23.90 -41.86
CA SER A 520 40.12 -23.39 -43.23
C SER A 520 39.62 -24.38 -44.28
N ASN A 521 38.86 -23.89 -45.25
CA ASN A 521 38.14 -24.65 -46.29
C ASN A 521 37.21 -25.76 -45.75
N GLN A 522 36.70 -25.68 -44.51
CA GLN A 522 35.66 -26.58 -43.99
C GLN A 522 34.28 -25.91 -43.98
N GLN A 523 33.23 -26.72 -43.93
CA GLN A 523 31.92 -26.24 -43.48
C GLN A 523 31.87 -26.47 -41.97
N VAL A 524 31.48 -25.44 -41.22
CA VAL A 524 31.48 -25.45 -39.76
C VAL A 524 30.18 -24.93 -39.20
N THR A 525 29.80 -25.44 -38.04
CA THR A 525 28.83 -24.80 -37.15
C THR A 525 29.61 -24.06 -36.07
N ILE A 526 29.34 -22.76 -35.94
CA ILE A 526 29.80 -21.91 -34.83
C ILE A 526 28.66 -21.89 -33.80
N THR A 527 28.98 -22.13 -32.53
CA THR A 527 28.02 -22.13 -31.42
C THR A 527 28.55 -21.29 -30.27
N PHE A 528 27.75 -20.33 -29.83
CA PHE A 528 27.91 -19.58 -28.59
C PHE A 528 27.09 -20.27 -27.51
N VAL A 529 27.66 -20.42 -26.31
CA VAL A 529 27.02 -21.09 -25.16
C VAL A 529 27.21 -20.20 -23.94
N TYR A 530 26.11 -19.93 -23.23
CA TYR A 530 26.08 -19.31 -21.91
C TYR A 530 25.43 -20.30 -20.93
N GLN A 531 26.08 -20.55 -19.80
CA GLN A 531 25.62 -21.47 -18.77
C GLN A 531 25.79 -20.82 -17.40
N THR A 532 24.74 -20.85 -16.58
CA THR A 532 24.73 -20.30 -15.21
C THR A 532 24.48 -21.39 -14.19
N ASP A 533 24.89 -21.18 -12.93
CA ASP A 533 24.63 -22.12 -11.83
C ASP A 533 23.32 -21.82 -11.08
N SER A 534 23.08 -22.38 -9.90
CA SER A 534 21.81 -22.25 -9.19
C SER A 534 21.57 -20.87 -8.56
N ALA A 535 22.59 -20.00 -8.46
CA ALA A 535 22.53 -18.71 -7.75
C ALA A 535 23.16 -17.54 -8.54
N VAL A 536 23.07 -16.33 -7.97
CA VAL A 536 23.86 -15.11 -8.29
C VAL A 536 24.01 -14.78 -9.79
N SER A 537 22.92 -14.81 -10.57
CA SER A 537 22.99 -14.35 -11.96
C SER A 537 23.24 -12.85 -12.11
N PHE A 538 24.15 -12.49 -13.02
CA PHE A 538 24.23 -11.15 -13.62
C PHE A 538 23.58 -11.15 -15.02
N PHE A 539 23.60 -10.01 -15.74
CA PHE A 539 22.97 -9.90 -17.08
C PHE A 539 23.59 -10.84 -18.15
N GLY A 540 24.73 -11.48 -17.88
CA GLY A 540 25.36 -12.40 -18.83
C GLY A 540 26.10 -11.65 -19.93
N ILE A 541 25.67 -11.80 -21.19
CA ILE A 541 26.44 -11.32 -22.34
C ILE A 541 25.57 -10.90 -23.53
N VAL A 542 25.87 -9.72 -24.09
CA VAL A 542 25.43 -9.31 -25.44
C VAL A 542 26.54 -9.50 -26.47
N LEU A 543 26.15 -9.82 -27.70
CA LEU A 543 27.00 -10.05 -28.87
C LEU A 543 26.45 -9.27 -30.07
N ASP A 544 27.32 -8.50 -30.72
CA ASP A 544 27.00 -7.70 -31.91
C ASP A 544 28.20 -7.67 -32.88
N ASP A 545 28.02 -7.16 -34.11
CA ASP A 545 29.01 -7.06 -35.18
C ASP A 545 29.86 -8.35 -35.34
N ILE A 546 29.19 -9.51 -35.37
CA ILE A 546 29.84 -10.81 -35.53
C ILE A 546 30.40 -10.91 -36.95
N ASN A 547 31.73 -10.97 -37.07
CA ASN A 547 32.43 -10.96 -38.35
C ASN A 547 33.42 -12.14 -38.46
N VAL A 548 33.50 -12.73 -39.66
CA VAL A 548 34.58 -13.68 -40.02
C VAL A 548 35.46 -13.04 -41.07
N THR A 549 36.76 -12.89 -40.79
CA THR A 549 37.71 -12.20 -41.68
C THR A 549 38.97 -13.01 -41.95
N SER A 550 39.63 -12.71 -43.08
CA SER A 550 41.00 -13.12 -43.41
C SER A 550 41.71 -11.94 -44.04
N GLU A 551 42.85 -11.54 -43.48
CA GLU A 551 43.49 -10.25 -43.79
C GLU A 551 42.44 -9.11 -43.69
N ASP A 552 42.39 -8.21 -44.69
CA ASP A 552 41.39 -7.13 -44.79
C ASP A 552 40.03 -7.59 -45.39
N GLN A 553 39.88 -8.87 -45.76
CA GLN A 553 38.65 -9.37 -46.40
C GLN A 553 37.66 -9.96 -45.38
N ILE A 554 36.41 -9.51 -45.47
CA ILE A 554 35.26 -10.01 -44.69
C ILE A 554 34.52 -11.10 -45.47
N PHE A 555 34.10 -12.17 -44.78
CA PHE A 555 33.38 -13.33 -45.33
C PHE A 555 32.02 -13.56 -44.67
N LEU A 556 31.82 -13.01 -43.48
CA LEU A 556 30.55 -12.92 -42.76
C LEU A 556 30.50 -11.57 -42.04
N THR A 557 29.34 -10.92 -42.05
CA THR A 557 28.95 -9.86 -41.13
C THR A 557 27.54 -10.17 -40.64
N ASP A 558 27.35 -10.19 -39.32
CA ASP A 558 26.08 -10.43 -38.68
C ASP A 558 25.96 -9.52 -37.45
N ASN A 559 25.22 -8.42 -37.62
CA ASN A 559 24.92 -7.40 -36.60
C ASN A 559 23.43 -7.43 -36.23
N ALA A 560 22.83 -8.63 -36.18
CA ALA A 560 21.42 -8.93 -35.86
C ALA A 560 20.32 -8.28 -36.74
N GLU A 561 20.61 -7.28 -37.56
CA GLU A 561 19.69 -6.60 -38.48
C GLU A 561 19.06 -7.54 -39.51
N ASN A 562 19.83 -8.52 -39.99
CA ASN A 562 19.44 -9.39 -41.09
C ASN A 562 18.85 -10.70 -40.58
N THR A 563 17.94 -11.29 -41.35
CA THR A 563 17.42 -12.65 -41.12
C THR A 563 18.44 -13.72 -41.53
N ASN A 564 19.59 -13.71 -40.84
CA ASN A 564 20.59 -14.77 -40.89
C ASN A 564 19.99 -16.07 -40.31
N SER A 565 20.48 -17.21 -40.81
CA SER A 565 19.96 -18.54 -40.44
C SER A 565 20.53 -19.02 -39.10
N ASN A 566 20.30 -18.23 -38.06
CA ASN A 566 20.78 -18.47 -36.71
C ASN A 566 19.75 -19.33 -35.97
N SER A 567 20.23 -20.39 -35.30
CA SER A 567 19.43 -21.29 -34.48
C SER A 567 19.59 -20.89 -33.02
N PHE A 568 18.49 -20.47 -32.41
CA PHE A 568 18.41 -20.02 -31.03
C PHE A 568 17.89 -21.12 -30.10
N ASN A 569 18.40 -21.13 -28.87
CA ASN A 569 17.94 -21.94 -27.75
C ASN A 569 18.18 -21.12 -26.48
N GLY A 570 17.25 -20.24 -26.08
CA GLY A 570 17.41 -19.35 -24.91
C GLY A 570 18.15 -18.04 -25.20
N PHE A 571 19.20 -18.04 -26.05
CA PHE A 571 19.68 -16.78 -26.65
C PHE A 571 18.54 -16.15 -27.46
N ARG A 572 18.45 -14.81 -27.44
CA ARG A 572 17.40 -14.05 -28.12
C ARG A 572 17.95 -12.82 -28.85
N LYS A 573 17.16 -12.25 -29.76
CA LYS A 573 17.49 -11.01 -30.47
C LYS A 573 16.74 -9.87 -29.80
N ILE A 574 17.46 -8.85 -29.35
CA ILE A 574 16.91 -7.68 -28.64
C ILE A 574 17.38 -6.38 -29.29
N GLY A 575 16.67 -5.28 -29.02
CA GLY A 575 17.09 -3.92 -29.34
C GLY A 575 17.91 -3.31 -28.20
N ARG A 576 17.53 -2.10 -27.78
CA ARG A 576 18.03 -1.43 -26.56
C ARG A 576 17.43 -2.01 -25.26
N TYR A 577 16.26 -2.64 -25.34
CA TYR A 577 15.47 -3.04 -24.17
C TYR A 577 15.51 -4.56 -23.95
N LYS A 578 15.47 -4.99 -22.68
CA LYS A 578 15.19 -6.39 -22.30
C LYS A 578 13.81 -6.51 -21.65
N SER A 579 13.24 -7.71 -21.63
CA SER A 579 12.06 -7.98 -20.80
C SER A 579 12.42 -7.88 -19.31
N GLY A 580 11.59 -7.19 -18.54
CA GLY A 580 11.59 -7.25 -17.08
C GLY A 580 10.92 -8.53 -16.56
N ASN A 581 10.74 -8.60 -15.23
CA ASN A 581 10.21 -9.78 -14.53
C ASN A 581 8.70 -9.97 -14.76
N GLU A 582 8.16 -11.11 -14.30
CA GLU A 582 6.74 -11.47 -14.43
C GLU A 582 5.84 -10.46 -13.69
N HIS A 583 4.68 -10.19 -14.29
CA HIS A 583 3.60 -9.44 -13.65
C HIS A 583 2.24 -9.98 -14.11
N ALA A 584 1.24 -9.91 -13.24
CA ALA A 584 -0.04 -10.54 -13.45
C ALA A 584 -1.16 -9.85 -12.65
N TYR A 585 -2.41 -10.06 -13.06
CA TYR A 585 -3.55 -9.84 -12.16
C TYR A 585 -4.02 -11.16 -11.57
N TYR A 586 -4.35 -11.17 -10.28
CA TYR A 586 -5.08 -12.28 -9.66
C TYR A 586 -6.52 -11.88 -9.32
N LEU A 587 -7.46 -12.80 -9.58
CA LEU A 587 -8.87 -12.63 -9.24
C LEU A 587 -9.26 -13.66 -8.17
N GLN A 588 -9.81 -13.20 -7.05
CA GLN A 588 -10.36 -14.05 -5.99
C GLN A 588 -11.73 -13.54 -5.53
N LEU A 589 -12.72 -14.43 -5.46
CA LEU A 589 -13.97 -14.16 -4.75
C LEU A 589 -13.74 -14.37 -3.24
N ARG A 590 -14.01 -13.35 -2.42
CA ARG A 590 -13.89 -13.38 -0.97
C ARG A 590 -15.28 -13.33 -0.33
N SER A 591 -15.53 -14.19 0.65
CA SER A 591 -16.80 -14.32 1.36
C SER A 591 -16.63 -13.98 2.85
N HIS A 592 -17.72 -13.93 3.62
CA HIS A 592 -17.68 -13.98 5.09
C HIS A 592 -17.86 -15.42 5.64
N ASN A 593 -17.82 -16.41 4.75
CA ASN A 593 -17.81 -17.85 5.07
C ASN A 593 -16.38 -18.38 5.08
N GLY A 594 -16.11 -19.45 5.84
CA GLY A 594 -14.77 -20.06 5.90
C GLY A 594 -13.80 -19.27 6.79
N LEU A 595 -12.54 -19.14 6.36
CA LEU A 595 -11.49 -18.44 7.10
C LEU A 595 -11.66 -16.91 7.08
N ASP A 596 -12.29 -16.37 6.04
CA ASP A 596 -12.52 -14.93 5.88
C ASP A 596 -13.65 -14.37 6.77
N SER A 597 -14.15 -15.12 7.77
CA SER A 597 -15.20 -14.66 8.70
C SER A 597 -14.79 -13.38 9.44
N GLY A 598 -13.50 -13.27 9.78
CA GLY A 598 -12.93 -12.12 10.48
C GLY A 598 -13.03 -10.78 9.73
N LEU A 599 -13.03 -10.79 8.38
CA LEU A 599 -13.19 -9.59 7.54
C LEU A 599 -14.45 -8.80 7.91
N LYS A 600 -15.52 -9.51 8.23
CA LYS A 600 -16.84 -8.96 8.56
C LYS A 600 -16.82 -8.07 9.80
N LEU A 601 -16.00 -8.41 10.79
CA LEU A 601 -15.89 -7.67 12.04
C LEU A 601 -15.14 -6.34 11.81
N SER A 602 -14.11 -6.38 10.99
CA SER A 602 -13.33 -5.22 10.53
C SER A 602 -13.99 -4.44 9.39
N GLN A 603 -15.27 -4.70 9.10
CA GLN A 603 -16.10 -3.97 8.12
C GLN A 603 -15.59 -4.04 6.67
N TYR A 604 -14.80 -5.07 6.33
CA TYR A 604 -14.45 -5.43 4.96
C TYR A 604 -15.62 -6.23 4.34
N PRO A 605 -16.14 -5.87 3.15
CA PRO A 605 -17.28 -6.52 2.53
C PRO A 605 -16.88 -7.77 1.74
N ALA A 606 -17.81 -8.69 1.53
CA ALA A 606 -17.63 -9.78 0.57
C ALA A 606 -17.70 -9.25 -0.88
N GLY A 607 -16.96 -9.86 -1.80
CA GLY A 607 -16.86 -9.41 -3.20
C GLY A 607 -15.72 -10.05 -3.98
N LEU A 608 -15.58 -9.66 -5.26
CA LEU A 608 -14.49 -10.11 -6.13
C LEU A 608 -13.30 -9.14 -6.02
N THR A 609 -12.23 -9.57 -5.34
CA THR A 609 -10.98 -8.81 -5.24
C THR A 609 -10.12 -8.94 -6.49
N LEU A 610 -9.54 -7.83 -6.93
CA LEU A 610 -8.45 -7.79 -7.91
C LEU A 610 -7.14 -7.52 -7.18
N TRP A 611 -6.09 -8.20 -7.61
CA TRP A 611 -4.73 -7.96 -7.15
C TRP A 611 -3.80 -7.82 -8.35
N TYR A 612 -2.79 -6.97 -8.25
CA TYR A 612 -1.72 -6.79 -9.23
C TYR A 612 -0.39 -7.21 -8.59
N SER A 613 0.27 -8.21 -9.17
CA SER A 613 1.62 -8.65 -8.76
C SER A 613 2.66 -8.18 -9.76
N ASN A 614 3.84 -7.80 -9.27
CA ASN A 614 4.91 -7.27 -10.12
C ASN A 614 6.29 -7.67 -9.56
N ASP A 615 6.88 -8.73 -10.10
CA ASP A 615 8.11 -9.36 -9.61
C ASP A 615 9.37 -8.50 -9.86
N ASN A 616 9.20 -7.27 -10.36
CA ASN A 616 10.23 -6.22 -10.38
C ASN A 616 10.40 -5.54 -9.00
N TYR A 617 9.57 -5.90 -8.01
CA TYR A 617 9.62 -5.44 -6.62
C TYR A 617 9.66 -6.65 -5.67
N GLU A 618 10.62 -6.68 -4.74
CA GLU A 618 10.82 -7.82 -3.80
C GLU A 618 9.92 -7.75 -2.55
N ASN A 619 9.07 -6.72 -2.41
CA ASN A 619 8.31 -6.42 -1.19
C ASN A 619 7.20 -5.38 -1.45
N ASN A 620 6.42 -5.05 -0.41
CA ASN A 620 5.31 -4.09 -0.45
C ASN A 620 5.61 -2.76 0.30
N ASN A 621 6.85 -2.28 0.30
CA ASN A 621 7.21 -1.01 0.94
C ASN A 621 6.74 0.20 0.11
N THR A 622 5.42 0.45 0.05
CA THR A 622 4.86 1.56 -0.74
C THR A 622 5.34 2.94 -0.28
N SER A 623 5.86 3.07 0.94
CA SER A 623 6.56 4.26 1.44
C SER A 623 7.99 4.46 0.86
N GLU A 624 8.62 3.41 0.34
CA GLU A 624 9.86 3.50 -0.48
C GLU A 624 9.52 3.59 -1.99
N HIS A 625 8.43 2.97 -2.45
CA HIS A 625 8.00 2.97 -3.86
C HIS A 625 6.47 3.12 -4.05
N GLN A 626 6.00 4.37 -3.94
CA GLN A 626 4.59 4.76 -4.04
C GLN A 626 3.86 4.22 -5.29
N GLY A 627 2.81 3.43 -5.04
CA GLY A 627 1.97 2.80 -6.06
C GLY A 627 2.47 1.44 -6.57
N PHE A 628 3.56 0.89 -6.03
CA PHE A 628 4.17 -0.36 -6.50
C PHE A 628 4.49 -1.31 -5.34
N GLY A 629 4.56 -2.61 -5.64
CA GLY A 629 4.94 -3.67 -4.71
C GLY A 629 4.92 -5.05 -5.38
N ASP A 630 5.39 -6.06 -4.65
CA ASP A 630 5.41 -7.49 -5.06
C ASP A 630 3.99 -8.02 -5.38
N LEU A 631 3.02 -7.63 -4.53
CA LEU A 631 1.59 -7.92 -4.69
C LEU A 631 0.76 -6.85 -3.96
N LEU A 632 -0.04 -6.09 -4.71
CA LEU A 632 -0.98 -5.09 -4.16
C LEU A 632 -2.43 -5.38 -4.61
N ILE A 633 -3.40 -5.19 -3.72
CA ILE A 633 -4.84 -5.20 -4.06
C ILE A 633 -5.20 -3.91 -4.81
N VAL A 634 -5.91 -4.04 -5.93
CA VAL A 634 -6.38 -2.89 -6.70
C VAL A 634 -7.67 -2.38 -6.09
N ASP A 635 -7.62 -1.20 -5.48
CA ASP A 635 -8.81 -0.57 -4.92
C ASP A 635 -9.73 -0.05 -6.03
N THR A 636 -10.84 -0.76 -6.27
CA THR A 636 -11.79 -0.38 -7.31
C THR A 636 -12.61 0.87 -6.97
N ASP A 637 -12.55 1.35 -5.72
CA ASP A 637 -13.23 2.56 -5.27
C ASP A 637 -12.26 3.73 -4.98
N GLN A 638 -11.91 4.48 -6.02
CA GLN A 638 -10.93 5.58 -5.92
C GLN A 638 -11.46 6.86 -5.21
N ARG A 639 -12.45 6.75 -4.31
CA ARG A 639 -13.01 7.86 -3.53
C ARG A 639 -12.38 7.89 -2.14
N PRO A 640 -11.68 8.97 -1.73
CA PRO A 640 -10.97 8.98 -0.45
C PRO A 640 -11.89 8.80 0.76
N ILE A 641 -11.57 7.81 1.60
CA ILE A 641 -12.18 7.65 2.92
C ILE A 641 -11.39 8.51 3.92
N PHE A 642 -12.10 9.32 4.69
CA PHE A 642 -11.51 10.29 5.61
C PHE A 642 -11.49 9.76 7.06
N LYS A 643 -10.47 10.15 7.82
CA LYS A 643 -10.40 9.96 9.27
C LYS A 643 -11.54 10.71 9.95
N SER A 644 -11.85 10.35 11.20
CA SER A 644 -12.99 10.90 11.95
C SER A 644 -12.91 12.40 12.29
N ASN A 645 -11.87 13.12 11.88
CA ASN A 645 -11.81 14.58 11.90
C ASN A 645 -12.43 15.23 10.65
N GLY A 646 -12.54 14.50 9.53
CA GLY A 646 -13.14 14.95 8.27
C GLY A 646 -12.20 15.69 7.32
N ASP A 647 -10.95 15.95 7.74
CA ASP A 647 -9.96 16.69 6.95
C ASP A 647 -8.82 15.80 6.43
N ASP A 648 -8.40 14.78 7.20
CA ASP A 648 -7.29 13.89 6.83
C ASP A 648 -7.78 12.61 6.13
N VAL A 649 -7.07 12.16 5.09
CA VAL A 649 -7.29 10.83 4.47
C VAL A 649 -6.88 9.71 5.44
N ALA A 650 -7.63 8.61 5.45
CA ALA A 650 -7.35 7.44 6.29
C ALA A 650 -6.21 6.56 5.73
N ASN A 651 -5.62 5.70 6.56
CA ASN A 651 -4.51 4.82 6.15
C ASN A 651 -4.96 3.77 5.12
N SER A 652 -4.01 3.07 4.49
CA SER A 652 -4.30 2.09 3.41
C SER A 652 -5.28 1.01 3.86
N MET A 653 -5.21 0.56 5.12
CA MET A 653 -6.16 -0.40 5.71
C MET A 653 -7.61 0.08 5.69
N ILE A 654 -7.86 1.38 5.79
CA ILE A 654 -9.21 1.95 5.72
C ILE A 654 -9.59 2.28 4.27
N GLN A 655 -8.66 2.69 3.39
CA GLN A 655 -8.95 2.85 1.96
C GLN A 655 -9.34 1.51 1.33
N VAL A 656 -8.43 0.53 1.29
CA VAL A 656 -8.61 -0.70 0.51
C VAL A 656 -9.62 -1.69 1.10
N ARG A 657 -10.39 -1.29 2.14
CA ARG A 657 -11.41 -2.13 2.75
C ARG A 657 -12.48 -2.54 1.76
N ASP A 658 -12.81 -1.68 0.80
CA ASP A 658 -13.91 -1.82 -0.16
C ASP A 658 -13.45 -1.96 -1.61
N ALA A 659 -12.16 -2.26 -1.79
CA ALA A 659 -11.53 -2.59 -3.07
C ALA A 659 -12.27 -3.65 -3.93
N ALA A 660 -13.09 -4.52 -3.32
CA ALA A 660 -13.74 -5.63 -4.00
C ALA A 660 -14.93 -5.22 -4.91
N LEU A 661 -15.01 -5.81 -6.10
CA LEU A 661 -16.15 -5.64 -7.01
C LEU A 661 -17.41 -6.34 -6.46
N ARG A 662 -18.57 -5.67 -6.56
CA ARG A 662 -19.85 -6.02 -5.93
C ARG A 662 -21.05 -5.66 -6.82
N LEU A 663 -22.15 -6.41 -6.68
CA LEU A 663 -23.44 -6.15 -7.34
C LEU A 663 -24.47 -5.41 -6.46
N SER A 664 -24.13 -5.14 -5.20
CA SER A 664 -25.02 -4.51 -4.22
C SER A 664 -24.29 -3.47 -3.39
N GLU A 665 -25.03 -2.47 -2.89
CA GLU A 665 -24.50 -1.46 -1.97
C GLU A 665 -23.87 -2.11 -0.72
N GLN A 666 -22.82 -1.48 -0.20
CA GLN A 666 -22.10 -1.97 0.97
C GLN A 666 -22.68 -1.47 2.31
N SER A 667 -22.07 -1.89 3.41
CA SER A 667 -22.36 -1.34 4.75
C SER A 667 -21.40 -0.20 5.07
N SER A 668 -21.91 0.92 5.57
CA SER A 668 -21.07 2.01 6.06
C SER A 668 -20.22 1.56 7.24
N GLY A 669 -19.00 2.09 7.31
CA GLY A 669 -18.00 1.67 8.29
C GLY A 669 -16.72 2.50 8.19
N LEU A 670 -15.96 2.57 9.29
CA LEU A 670 -14.62 3.19 9.40
C LEU A 670 -14.44 4.65 8.90
N GLY A 671 -15.52 5.36 8.52
CA GLY A 671 -15.47 6.72 7.97
C GLY A 671 -16.07 6.83 6.55
N ASP A 672 -16.37 5.70 5.91
CA ASP A 672 -17.03 5.63 4.62
C ASP A 672 -18.55 5.84 4.71
N GLU A 673 -19.05 6.67 3.79
CA GLU A 673 -20.45 7.02 3.58
C GLU A 673 -20.88 6.84 2.09
N ASP A 674 -19.99 6.46 1.17
CA ASP A 674 -20.30 6.22 -0.25
C ASP A 674 -20.41 4.73 -0.56
N LEU A 675 -21.62 4.22 -0.32
CA LEU A 675 -21.86 2.78 -0.29
C LEU A 675 -22.09 2.15 -1.68
N SER A 676 -21.74 2.84 -2.76
CA SER A 676 -22.19 2.48 -4.11
C SER A 676 -21.51 1.24 -4.68
N ALA A 677 -22.28 0.38 -5.34
CA ALA A 677 -21.78 -0.86 -5.93
C ALA A 677 -20.96 -0.59 -7.20
N ILE A 678 -19.69 -1.00 -7.19
CA ILE A 678 -18.79 -1.00 -8.35
C ILE A 678 -18.64 -2.46 -8.81
N SER A 679 -19.09 -2.78 -10.03
CA SER A 679 -19.09 -4.15 -10.57
C SER A 679 -18.09 -4.38 -11.69
N VAL A 680 -17.38 -3.34 -12.15
CA VAL A 680 -16.44 -3.37 -13.28
C VAL A 680 -15.09 -2.79 -12.88
N PHE A 681 -14.02 -3.53 -13.13
CA PHE A 681 -12.65 -3.03 -13.27
C PHE A 681 -12.33 -2.80 -14.75
N ASP A 682 -11.56 -1.75 -15.04
CA ASP A 682 -11.20 -1.30 -16.38
C ASP A 682 -9.79 -0.69 -16.33
N ASP A 683 -8.77 -1.38 -16.87
CA ASP A 683 -7.36 -0.98 -16.72
C ASP A 683 -6.99 0.35 -17.40
N SER A 684 -7.93 0.95 -18.14
CA SER A 684 -7.80 2.31 -18.68
C SER A 684 -8.03 3.43 -17.65
N LEU A 685 -8.57 3.09 -16.47
CA LEU A 685 -8.79 4.01 -15.35
C LEU A 685 -7.52 4.20 -14.50
N ASP A 686 -7.54 5.24 -13.66
CA ASP A 686 -6.42 5.62 -12.81
C ASP A 686 -6.66 5.12 -11.38
N TYR A 687 -5.89 4.11 -10.97
CA TYR A 687 -5.97 3.49 -9.64
C TYR A 687 -4.82 3.94 -8.71
N SER A 688 -4.04 4.94 -9.12
CA SER A 688 -2.84 5.40 -8.40
C SER A 688 -3.11 6.24 -7.14
N PHE A 689 -4.39 6.50 -6.82
CA PHE A 689 -4.88 7.23 -5.63
C PHE A 689 -4.04 8.47 -5.26
N LYS A 690 -4.00 9.46 -6.17
CA LYS A 690 -3.10 10.64 -6.14
C LYS A 690 -3.08 11.48 -4.86
N VAL A 691 -4.08 11.33 -3.98
CA VAL A 691 -4.14 12.05 -2.70
C VAL A 691 -3.20 11.42 -1.65
N GLN A 692 -2.96 10.11 -1.73
CA GLN A 692 -2.08 9.35 -0.85
C GLN A 692 -1.51 8.14 -1.62
N PRO A 693 -0.54 8.35 -2.54
CA PRO A 693 -0.09 7.33 -3.52
C PRO A 693 0.45 6.03 -2.91
N GLU A 694 0.82 6.02 -1.64
CA GLU A 694 1.13 4.83 -0.84
C GLU A 694 -0.05 3.84 -0.75
N SER A 695 -1.29 4.32 -0.82
CA SER A 695 -2.53 3.52 -0.79
C SER A 695 -3.08 3.18 -2.19
N GLY A 696 -2.46 3.67 -3.26
CA GLY A 696 -2.87 3.40 -4.64
C GLY A 696 -2.07 2.27 -5.30
N VAL A 697 -2.47 1.88 -6.51
CA VAL A 697 -1.74 0.93 -7.34
C VAL A 697 -1.53 1.50 -8.75
N LYS A 698 -0.28 1.61 -9.18
CA LYS A 698 0.12 2.02 -10.54
C LYS A 698 0.14 0.80 -11.45
N ILE A 699 -0.99 0.56 -12.09
CA ILE A 699 -1.19 -0.56 -13.00
C ILE A 699 -0.80 -0.24 -14.47
N PRO A 700 -0.37 -1.25 -15.25
CA PRO A 700 -0.21 -1.12 -16.69
C PRO A 700 -1.58 -1.21 -17.40
N LYS A 701 -1.77 -0.38 -18.43
CA LYS A 701 -3.01 -0.29 -19.21
C LYS A 701 -2.84 -1.07 -20.51
N TYR A 702 -3.65 -2.10 -20.72
CA TYR A 702 -3.65 -2.92 -21.94
C TYR A 702 -5.01 -3.02 -22.63
N GLY A 703 -6.10 -2.61 -21.98
CA GLY A 703 -7.48 -2.84 -22.42
C GLY A 703 -8.15 -4.06 -21.77
N LEU A 704 -7.65 -4.52 -20.61
CA LEU A 704 -8.28 -5.55 -19.79
C LEU A 704 -9.46 -4.98 -18.98
N LYS A 705 -10.61 -5.63 -19.06
CA LYS A 705 -11.81 -5.34 -18.27
C LYS A 705 -12.33 -6.59 -17.59
N ILE A 706 -12.75 -6.46 -16.34
CA ILE A 706 -13.25 -7.55 -15.51
C ILE A 706 -14.57 -7.10 -14.88
N GLU A 707 -15.67 -7.76 -15.23
CA GLU A 707 -17.01 -7.45 -14.73
C GLU A 707 -17.56 -8.62 -13.90
N LEU A 708 -17.98 -8.34 -12.67
CA LEU A 708 -18.76 -9.28 -11.87
C LEU A 708 -20.21 -9.24 -12.37
N VAL A 709 -20.70 -10.32 -12.98
CA VAL A 709 -22.02 -10.36 -13.64
C VAL A 709 -23.11 -11.09 -12.85
N ASP A 710 -22.75 -12.08 -12.02
CA ASP A 710 -23.64 -12.70 -11.03
C ASP A 710 -22.86 -13.11 -9.77
N VAL A 711 -23.51 -13.08 -8.61
CA VAL A 711 -22.95 -13.58 -7.34
C VAL A 711 -24.06 -14.11 -6.43
N SER A 712 -23.82 -15.26 -5.83
CA SER A 712 -24.73 -15.85 -4.83
C SER A 712 -24.87 -14.96 -3.58
N ASP A 713 -26.05 -14.95 -2.94
CA ASP A 713 -26.35 -14.18 -1.72
C ASP A 713 -25.32 -14.39 -0.58
N SER A 714 -24.68 -15.56 -0.54
CA SER A 714 -23.67 -16.00 0.43
C SER A 714 -22.22 -15.78 -0.03
N PHE A 715 -22.01 -15.25 -1.24
CA PHE A 715 -20.71 -15.12 -1.89
C PHE A 715 -19.93 -16.44 -2.00
N ASP A 716 -20.63 -17.59 -2.04
CA ASP A 716 -19.99 -18.90 -2.20
C ASP A 716 -19.46 -19.10 -3.64
N ASN A 717 -20.18 -18.55 -4.63
CA ASN A 717 -19.87 -18.61 -6.06
C ASN A 717 -20.22 -17.29 -6.76
N ALA A 718 -19.48 -16.98 -7.83
CA ALA A 718 -19.68 -15.85 -8.75
C ALA A 718 -19.50 -16.25 -10.21
N GLU A 719 -20.16 -15.52 -11.12
CA GLU A 719 -19.86 -15.50 -12.54
C GLU A 719 -19.18 -14.17 -12.88
N VAL A 720 -18.01 -14.27 -13.54
CA VAL A 720 -17.13 -13.15 -13.86
C VAL A 720 -16.89 -13.13 -15.37
N LEU A 721 -16.97 -11.95 -15.96
CA LEU A 721 -16.72 -11.72 -17.37
C LEU A 721 -15.35 -11.04 -17.52
N VAL A 722 -14.44 -11.69 -18.23
CA VAL A 722 -13.10 -11.16 -18.52
C VAL A 722 -13.02 -10.82 -20.00
N SER A 723 -12.63 -9.60 -20.31
CA SER A 723 -12.59 -9.06 -21.67
C SER A 723 -11.25 -8.38 -21.92
N TYR A 724 -10.55 -8.80 -22.97
CA TYR A 724 -9.38 -8.11 -23.48
C TYR A 724 -9.74 -7.39 -24.78
N ILE A 725 -9.58 -6.06 -24.80
CA ILE A 725 -9.79 -5.22 -25.98
C ILE A 725 -8.42 -4.76 -26.51
N PRO A 726 -7.84 -5.45 -27.51
CA PRO A 726 -6.56 -5.03 -28.09
C PRO A 726 -6.63 -3.68 -28.79
N ASP A 727 -5.45 -3.16 -29.13
CA ASP A 727 -5.24 -1.91 -29.88
C ASP A 727 -5.88 -0.65 -29.23
N GLN A 728 -6.16 -0.66 -27.92
CA GLN A 728 -6.52 0.55 -27.14
C GLN A 728 -5.30 1.42 -26.81
N THR A 729 -4.44 1.66 -27.80
CA THR A 729 -3.18 2.39 -27.64
C THR A 729 -3.39 3.88 -27.46
N SER A 730 -2.73 4.48 -26.48
CA SER A 730 -2.74 5.93 -26.24
C SER A 730 -1.38 6.44 -25.75
N ILE A 731 -1.27 7.76 -25.59
CA ILE A 731 -0.10 8.41 -24.98
C ILE A 731 -0.59 9.10 -23.71
N SER A 732 0.03 8.79 -22.58
CA SER A 732 -0.05 9.59 -21.37
C SER A 732 1.28 10.31 -21.11
N TYR A 733 1.25 11.34 -20.27
CA TYR A 733 2.40 12.18 -20.00
C TYR A 733 2.32 12.84 -18.62
N GLU A 734 3.47 13.14 -18.04
CA GLU A 734 3.63 13.92 -16.81
C GLU A 734 4.43 15.21 -17.11
N VAL A 735 4.05 16.33 -16.50
CA VAL A 735 4.58 17.68 -16.83
C VAL A 735 5.22 18.35 -15.63
N GLU A 736 6.51 18.69 -15.72
CA GLU A 736 7.22 19.58 -14.81
C GLU A 736 7.68 20.85 -15.56
N ASP A 737 6.86 21.91 -15.49
CA ASP A 737 6.99 23.20 -16.21
C ASP A 737 7.07 23.08 -17.75
N LYS A 738 8.20 22.60 -18.24
CA LYS A 738 8.57 22.45 -19.65
C LYS A 738 9.17 21.10 -19.99
N GLN A 739 9.58 20.34 -18.98
CA GLN A 739 10.02 18.97 -19.16
C GLN A 739 8.79 18.08 -19.07
N VAL A 740 8.60 17.24 -20.08
CA VAL A 740 7.45 16.33 -20.17
C VAL A 740 7.98 14.93 -20.37
N GLN A 741 7.62 14.03 -19.46
CA GLN A 741 7.88 12.60 -19.61
C GLN A 741 6.70 11.94 -20.31
N PHE A 742 6.98 11.02 -21.25
CA PHE A 742 5.97 10.35 -22.07
C PHE A 742 5.90 8.86 -21.80
N PHE A 743 4.69 8.31 -21.90
CA PHE A 743 4.40 6.89 -21.72
C PHE A 743 3.50 6.37 -22.85
N ALA A 744 3.77 5.15 -23.32
CA ALA A 744 3.05 4.50 -24.41
C ALA A 744 2.06 3.46 -23.85
N ASP A 745 0.85 3.90 -23.51
CA ASP A 745 -0.22 3.09 -22.93
C ASP A 745 -0.87 2.17 -23.98
N GLY A 746 -1.29 0.96 -23.57
CA GLY A 746 -2.04 0.02 -24.43
C GLY A 746 -1.20 -0.79 -25.44
N PHE A 747 0.12 -0.59 -25.49
CA PHE A 747 1.00 -1.30 -26.43
C PHE A 747 1.45 -2.65 -25.88
N LEU A 748 1.19 -3.73 -26.63
CA LEU A 748 1.88 -5.02 -26.44
C LEU A 748 3.33 -4.87 -26.92
N LEU A 749 4.30 -4.72 -26.00
CA LEU A 749 5.71 -4.51 -26.32
C LEU A 749 6.47 -5.83 -26.60
N SER A 750 7.68 -5.74 -27.17
CA SER A 750 8.63 -6.85 -27.24
C SER A 750 10.07 -6.33 -27.34
N GLU A 751 11.05 -7.12 -26.91
CA GLU A 751 12.48 -6.77 -26.96
C GLU A 751 12.98 -6.45 -28.39
N SER A 752 12.28 -6.92 -29.43
CA SER A 752 12.62 -6.69 -30.84
C SER A 752 11.85 -5.54 -31.51
N ASP A 753 11.14 -4.74 -30.72
CA ASP A 753 10.44 -3.56 -31.20
C ASP A 753 11.39 -2.38 -31.42
N GLN A 754 11.03 -1.50 -32.36
CA GLN A 754 11.66 -0.19 -32.55
C GLN A 754 10.64 0.91 -32.25
N PHE A 755 11.08 1.97 -31.58
CA PHE A 755 10.23 3.08 -31.16
C PHE A 755 10.60 4.38 -31.90
N LEU A 756 9.62 5.25 -32.08
CA LEU A 756 9.84 6.62 -32.57
C LEU A 756 8.73 7.55 -32.06
N TRP A 757 9.14 8.57 -31.32
CA TRP A 757 8.34 9.73 -30.96
C TRP A 757 8.61 10.87 -31.97
N GLU A 758 7.55 11.50 -32.46
CA GLU A 758 7.58 12.66 -33.36
C GLU A 758 6.82 13.84 -32.72
N PHE A 759 7.46 15.00 -32.59
CA PHE A 759 6.91 16.19 -31.92
C PHE A 759 6.66 17.36 -32.90
N SER A 760 5.64 18.19 -32.64
CA SER A 760 5.18 19.23 -33.57
C SER A 760 6.18 20.38 -33.84
N ASP A 761 7.21 20.52 -33.01
CA ASP A 761 8.34 21.45 -33.20
C ASP A 761 9.50 20.87 -34.02
N GLY A 762 9.47 19.57 -34.32
CA GLY A 762 10.50 18.84 -35.04
C GLY A 762 11.53 18.13 -34.14
N GLN A 763 11.29 18.03 -32.83
CA GLN A 763 12.02 17.09 -31.97
C GLN A 763 11.58 15.64 -32.24
N SER A 764 12.40 14.67 -31.80
CA SER A 764 12.12 13.23 -31.90
C SER A 764 12.96 12.43 -30.90
N SER A 765 12.47 11.27 -30.47
CA SER A 765 13.23 10.30 -29.66
C SER A 765 12.94 8.86 -30.10
N ASP A 766 13.92 7.96 -29.95
CA ASP A 766 13.80 6.51 -30.15
C ASP A 766 13.70 5.73 -28.82
N GLU A 767 13.63 6.43 -27.69
CA GLU A 767 13.42 5.85 -26.37
C GLU A 767 11.94 5.48 -26.14
N LEU A 768 11.69 4.46 -25.32
CA LEU A 768 10.32 4.04 -24.98
C LEU A 768 9.60 5.09 -24.13
N THR A 769 10.25 5.64 -23.10
CA THR A 769 9.70 6.62 -22.15
C THR A 769 10.57 7.89 -22.07
N PRO A 770 10.63 8.71 -23.12
CA PRO A 770 11.51 9.87 -23.18
C PRO A 770 11.02 11.03 -22.29
N THR A 771 11.95 11.85 -21.83
CA THR A 771 11.68 13.18 -21.26
C THR A 771 12.14 14.26 -22.24
N ILE A 772 11.23 15.14 -22.67
CA ILE A 772 11.49 16.21 -23.64
C ILE A 772 11.37 17.58 -22.97
N GLU A 773 12.36 18.45 -23.18
CA GLU A 773 12.28 19.86 -22.78
C GLU A 773 11.75 20.73 -23.93
N PHE A 774 10.63 21.40 -23.72
CA PHE A 774 10.01 22.27 -24.72
C PHE A 774 10.40 23.74 -24.51
N GLU A 775 10.88 24.40 -25.58
CA GLU A 775 11.29 25.81 -25.50
C GLU A 775 10.17 26.76 -25.00
N LYS A 776 8.90 26.44 -25.28
CA LYS A 776 7.77 27.37 -25.24
C LYS A 776 6.53 26.77 -24.59
N TYR A 777 5.77 27.62 -23.91
CA TYR A 777 4.41 27.34 -23.47
C TYR A 777 3.46 27.51 -24.68
N GLN A 778 2.96 26.41 -25.21
CA GLN A 778 2.03 26.31 -26.34
C GLN A 778 1.46 24.88 -26.42
N ASN A 779 0.56 24.64 -27.37
CA ASN A 779 0.12 23.28 -27.69
C ASN A 779 1.17 22.53 -28.53
N TYR A 780 1.24 21.21 -28.31
CA TYR A 780 2.12 20.28 -29.02
C TYR A 780 1.37 19.00 -29.38
N SER A 781 1.23 18.72 -30.69
CA SER A 781 0.82 17.40 -31.17
C SER A 781 2.02 16.45 -31.09
N VAL A 782 1.80 15.27 -30.51
CA VAL A 782 2.81 14.23 -30.33
C VAL A 782 2.31 12.93 -30.94
N LYS A 783 3.19 12.21 -31.63
CA LYS A 783 2.90 10.91 -32.20
C LYS A 783 3.94 9.88 -31.78
N PHE A 784 3.48 8.75 -31.26
CA PHE A 784 4.31 7.58 -30.99
C PHE A 784 4.13 6.53 -32.09
N THR A 785 5.21 5.81 -32.40
CA THR A 785 5.25 4.77 -33.42
C THR A 785 6.02 3.56 -32.90
N GLN A 786 5.30 2.47 -32.62
CA GLN A 786 5.89 1.16 -32.43
C GLN A 786 6.03 0.48 -33.79
N LYS A 787 7.19 -0.11 -34.07
CA LYS A 787 7.44 -0.97 -35.23
C LYS A 787 7.93 -2.33 -34.76
N LYS A 788 7.17 -3.38 -35.07
CA LYS A 788 7.51 -4.79 -34.78
C LYS A 788 8.55 -5.32 -35.78
N GLU A 789 9.32 -6.35 -35.39
CA GLU A 789 10.25 -7.04 -36.30
C GLU A 789 9.56 -7.58 -37.57
N ASN A 790 8.31 -8.04 -37.46
CA ASN A 790 7.51 -8.53 -38.59
C ASN A 790 7.12 -7.42 -39.62
N GLY A 791 7.43 -6.15 -39.34
CA GLY A 791 7.11 -4.99 -40.18
C GLY A 791 5.74 -4.35 -39.92
N GLN A 792 4.97 -4.85 -38.95
CA GLN A 792 3.77 -4.19 -38.44
C GLN A 792 4.13 -2.88 -37.74
N ILE A 793 3.30 -1.86 -37.94
CA ILE A 793 3.44 -0.53 -37.34
C ILE A 793 2.15 -0.22 -36.60
N ILE A 794 2.27 0.22 -35.35
CA ILE A 794 1.17 0.64 -34.47
C ILE A 794 1.50 2.06 -33.98
N THR A 795 0.51 2.95 -33.91
CA THR A 795 0.71 4.38 -33.64
C THR A 795 -0.38 4.94 -32.74
N ALA A 796 0.02 5.82 -31.82
CA ALA A 796 -0.89 6.67 -31.05
C ALA A 796 -0.54 8.15 -31.27
N ASP A 797 -1.54 9.02 -31.18
CA ASP A 797 -1.41 10.47 -31.32
C ASP A 797 -2.03 11.17 -30.09
N ALA A 798 -1.44 12.27 -29.62
CA ALA A 798 -1.94 13.08 -28.52
C ALA A 798 -1.67 14.58 -28.71
N GLU A 799 -2.36 15.42 -27.94
CA GLU A 799 -2.16 16.86 -27.88
C GLU A 799 -1.86 17.27 -26.42
N ILE A 800 -0.74 17.96 -26.22
CA ILE A 800 -0.35 18.57 -24.94
C ILE A 800 -0.73 20.04 -24.97
N ASN A 801 -1.14 20.61 -23.84
CA ASN A 801 -1.22 22.04 -23.62
C ASN A 801 -0.22 22.47 -22.54
N LEU A 802 0.95 22.97 -22.94
CA LEU A 802 1.91 23.53 -21.98
C LEU A 802 1.56 24.99 -21.69
N SER A 803 0.83 25.22 -20.60
CA SER A 803 0.66 26.53 -19.99
C SER A 803 1.87 26.91 -19.13
N LYS A 804 2.06 28.21 -18.85
CA LYS A 804 2.96 28.63 -17.77
C LYS A 804 2.45 28.10 -16.42
N PRO A 805 3.32 27.86 -15.42
CA PRO A 805 2.91 27.65 -14.04
C PRO A 805 1.99 28.78 -13.55
N LEU A 806 0.98 28.43 -12.77
CA LEU A 806 0.00 29.35 -12.18
C LEU A 806 0.67 30.23 -11.11
N GLU A 807 0.50 31.55 -11.21
CA GLU A 807 1.10 32.54 -10.30
C GLU A 807 0.11 33.68 -9.99
N ILE A 808 -0.11 33.97 -8.69
CA ILE A 808 -0.74 35.23 -8.25
C ILE A 808 0.34 36.31 -8.23
N SER A 809 0.55 36.96 -9.37
CA SER A 809 1.58 38.00 -9.54
C SER A 809 1.34 39.21 -8.63
N GLU A 810 0.11 39.73 -8.59
CA GLU A 810 -0.26 40.96 -7.87
C GLU A 810 -1.64 40.80 -7.20
N ILE A 811 -1.79 41.41 -6.03
CA ILE A 811 -3.09 41.63 -5.36
C ILE A 811 -3.16 43.15 -5.12
N ASP A 812 -4.21 43.81 -5.61
CA ASP A 812 -4.43 45.24 -5.39
C ASP A 812 -5.51 45.44 -4.34
N LEU A 813 -5.12 45.61 -3.08
CA LEU A 813 -6.04 45.90 -1.98
C LEU A 813 -6.15 47.41 -1.71
N ALA A 814 -7.35 47.96 -1.92
CA ALA A 814 -7.69 49.34 -1.62
C ALA A 814 -8.87 49.41 -0.65
N HIS A 815 -8.82 50.33 0.33
CA HIS A 815 -9.85 50.41 1.35
C HIS A 815 -10.20 51.84 1.78
N ALA A 816 -11.47 52.05 2.12
CA ALA A 816 -11.96 53.31 2.68
C ALA A 816 -13.20 53.11 3.56
N SER A 817 -13.17 53.67 4.78
CA SER A 817 -14.33 53.75 5.69
C SER A 817 -15.02 52.39 5.97
N GLY A 818 -14.23 51.31 6.10
CA GLY A 818 -14.73 49.96 6.34
C GLY A 818 -15.13 49.15 5.09
N ILE A 819 -15.01 49.73 3.90
CA ILE A 819 -15.13 49.01 2.63
C ILE A 819 -13.73 48.63 2.16
N LEU A 820 -13.55 47.36 1.80
CA LEU A 820 -12.40 46.84 1.07
C LEU A 820 -12.82 46.58 -0.39
N THR A 821 -11.92 46.85 -1.32
CA THR A 821 -11.98 46.39 -2.72
C THR A 821 -10.66 45.72 -3.06
N GLY A 822 -10.73 44.60 -3.77
CA GLY A 822 -9.59 43.78 -4.15
C GLY A 822 -9.68 43.38 -5.62
N GLU A 823 -8.55 43.43 -6.32
CA GLU A 823 -8.33 42.86 -7.65
C GLU A 823 -7.15 41.87 -7.57
N VAL A 824 -7.21 40.75 -8.29
CA VAL A 824 -6.11 39.76 -8.35
C VAL A 824 -5.61 39.58 -9.78
N LYS A 825 -4.29 39.66 -9.98
CA LYS A 825 -3.64 39.48 -11.28
C LYS A 825 -2.94 38.13 -11.37
N ILE A 826 -3.54 37.24 -12.16
CA ILE A 826 -3.07 35.87 -12.39
C ILE A 826 -2.17 35.83 -13.64
N ILE A 827 -1.12 35.02 -13.60
CA ILE A 827 -0.27 34.68 -14.75
C ILE A 827 -0.16 33.15 -14.81
N GLY A 828 -0.34 32.56 -15.99
CA GLY A 828 -0.25 31.11 -16.17
C GLY A 828 -1.45 30.34 -15.62
N GLY A 829 -1.31 29.02 -15.55
CA GLY A 829 -2.41 28.08 -15.40
C GLY A 829 -3.27 27.96 -16.66
N VAL A 830 -4.37 27.20 -16.53
CA VAL A 830 -5.36 26.97 -17.59
C VAL A 830 -6.68 27.68 -17.25
N GLU A 831 -7.17 28.53 -18.15
CA GLU A 831 -8.47 29.20 -17.98
C GLU A 831 -9.65 28.24 -18.23
N PRO A 832 -10.76 28.32 -17.47
CA PRO A 832 -11.11 29.38 -16.50
C PRO A 832 -10.59 29.16 -15.07
N TYR A 833 -10.35 30.26 -14.35
CA TYR A 833 -9.99 30.21 -12.92
C TYR A 833 -11.22 30.27 -12.00
N LEU A 834 -11.25 29.42 -10.97
CA LEU A 834 -12.05 29.61 -9.77
C LEU A 834 -11.26 30.48 -8.77
N ILE A 835 -11.78 31.66 -8.46
CA ILE A 835 -11.14 32.64 -7.57
C ILE A 835 -12.02 32.83 -6.33
N THR A 836 -11.47 32.61 -5.14
CA THR A 836 -12.13 32.73 -3.85
C THR A 836 -11.32 33.63 -2.92
N TRP A 837 -11.99 34.49 -2.16
CA TRP A 837 -11.40 35.39 -1.18
C TRP A 837 -11.96 35.11 0.21
N ASP A 838 -11.09 35.01 1.21
CA ASP A 838 -11.44 35.05 2.64
C ASP A 838 -11.00 36.40 3.22
N PHE A 839 -11.84 36.95 4.10
CA PHE A 839 -11.71 38.27 4.68
C PHE A 839 -11.30 38.30 6.15
N ASP A 840 -11.09 37.14 6.81
CA ASP A 840 -10.71 37.05 8.24
C ASP A 840 -11.79 37.64 9.17
N ASP A 841 -13.05 37.68 8.70
CA ASP A 841 -14.23 38.07 9.47
C ASP A 841 -15.43 37.08 9.33
N GLY A 842 -15.17 35.89 8.77
CA GLY A 842 -16.15 34.82 8.58
C GLY A 842 -16.99 34.93 7.30
N ASN A 843 -16.64 35.83 6.38
CA ASN A 843 -17.26 35.95 5.05
C ASN A 843 -16.27 35.57 3.95
N THR A 844 -16.77 35.03 2.84
CA THR A 844 -16.02 34.80 1.60
C THR A 844 -16.72 35.42 0.40
N LEU A 845 -15.97 35.71 -0.68
CA LEU A 845 -16.50 36.17 -1.97
C LEU A 845 -15.72 35.53 -3.13
N ASN A 846 -16.37 35.34 -4.28
CA ASN A 846 -15.75 34.74 -5.46
C ASN A 846 -15.66 35.73 -6.63
N GLY A 847 -14.58 35.66 -7.41
CA GLY A 847 -14.33 36.47 -8.60
C GLY A 847 -13.00 37.23 -8.60
N SER A 848 -12.59 37.75 -9.77
CA SER A 848 -11.33 38.50 -9.95
C SER A 848 -11.33 39.89 -9.32
N GLU A 849 -12.51 40.49 -9.17
CA GLU A 849 -12.76 41.76 -8.47
C GLU A 849 -13.75 41.51 -7.32
N ILE A 850 -13.47 42.03 -6.13
CA ILE A 850 -14.37 41.94 -4.97
C ILE A 850 -14.64 43.30 -4.32
N SER A 851 -15.74 43.38 -3.57
CA SER A 851 -15.94 44.46 -2.58
C SER A 851 -16.65 43.93 -1.34
N HIS A 852 -15.97 44.02 -0.19
CA HIS A 852 -16.47 43.58 1.12
C HIS A 852 -16.63 44.77 2.08
N ARG A 853 -17.49 44.61 3.09
CA ARG A 853 -17.74 45.61 4.14
C ARG A 853 -17.57 44.99 5.52
N TYR A 854 -16.54 45.45 6.21
CA TYR A 854 -16.26 45.07 7.59
C TYR A 854 -17.12 45.86 8.58
N SER A 855 -17.48 45.19 9.68
CA SER A 855 -18.37 45.74 10.72
C SER A 855 -17.65 46.55 11.80
N MET A 856 -16.36 46.29 12.00
CA MET A 856 -15.53 46.84 13.09
C MET A 856 -14.11 47.19 12.59
N ASN A 857 -13.37 47.98 13.37
CA ASN A 857 -11.94 48.19 13.15
C ASN A 857 -11.18 46.88 13.44
N GLY A 858 -10.18 46.58 12.61
CA GLY A 858 -9.31 45.43 12.81
C GLY A 858 -8.09 45.50 11.90
N THR A 859 -7.15 44.58 12.11
CA THR A 859 -6.21 44.18 11.06
C THR A 859 -6.61 42.78 10.65
N TYR A 860 -6.96 42.63 9.38
CA TYR A 860 -7.56 41.43 8.81
C TYR A 860 -6.61 40.82 7.78
N THR A 861 -6.48 39.50 7.79
CA THR A 861 -5.60 38.73 6.91
C THR A 861 -6.38 38.26 5.68
N VAL A 862 -6.44 39.10 4.65
CA VAL A 862 -7.17 38.79 3.42
C VAL A 862 -6.40 37.71 2.66
N LYS A 863 -6.99 36.52 2.47
CA LYS A 863 -6.46 35.43 1.63
C LYS A 863 -7.19 35.47 0.29
N VAL A 864 -6.45 35.44 -0.82
CA VAL A 864 -7.01 35.03 -2.12
C VAL A 864 -6.49 33.64 -2.48
N GLU A 865 -7.38 32.84 -3.05
CA GLU A 865 -7.14 31.49 -3.52
C GLU A 865 -7.60 31.38 -4.97
N VAL A 866 -6.73 30.84 -5.82
CA VAL A 866 -6.94 30.72 -7.26
C VAL A 866 -6.71 29.27 -7.63
N THR A 867 -7.74 28.62 -8.15
CA THR A 867 -7.66 27.28 -8.76
C THR A 867 -7.88 27.41 -10.25
N ASP A 868 -7.10 26.72 -11.07
CA ASP A 868 -7.24 26.71 -12.53
C ASP A 868 -8.03 25.48 -13.05
N ASP A 869 -8.28 25.42 -14.35
CA ASP A 869 -9.05 24.32 -14.98
C ASP A 869 -8.31 22.96 -14.95
N SER A 870 -7.02 22.96 -14.58
CA SER A 870 -6.24 21.74 -14.30
C SER A 870 -6.28 21.33 -12.83
N GLY A 871 -7.03 22.06 -11.99
CA GLY A 871 -7.16 21.80 -10.55
C GLY A 871 -6.00 22.30 -9.70
N ILE A 872 -5.03 23.03 -10.27
CA ILE A 872 -3.89 23.55 -9.52
C ILE A 872 -4.37 24.74 -8.68
N SER A 873 -4.33 24.60 -7.35
CA SER A 873 -4.70 25.66 -6.40
C SER A 873 -3.47 26.35 -5.82
N ILE A 874 -3.44 27.68 -5.88
CA ILE A 874 -2.46 28.51 -5.16
C ILE A 874 -3.17 29.58 -4.33
N SER A 875 -2.54 30.04 -3.25
CA SER A 875 -3.06 31.14 -2.44
C SER A 875 -2.00 32.11 -1.97
N LYS A 876 -2.42 33.32 -1.64
CA LYS A 876 -1.57 34.45 -1.24
C LYS A 876 -2.37 35.37 -0.33
N SER A 877 -1.73 35.88 0.74
CA SER A 877 -2.41 36.66 1.78
C SER A 877 -1.73 37.99 2.08
N GLU A 878 -2.54 39.01 2.41
CA GLU A 878 -2.07 40.34 2.82
C GLU A 878 -2.86 40.86 4.03
N GLN A 879 -2.17 41.56 4.95
CA GLN A 879 -2.80 42.14 6.14
C GLN A 879 -3.25 43.58 5.90
N VAL A 880 -4.56 43.83 6.03
CA VAL A 880 -5.17 45.15 5.86
C VAL A 880 -5.70 45.69 7.19
N THR A 881 -5.18 46.83 7.64
CA THR A 881 -5.69 47.54 8.83
C THR A 881 -6.83 48.49 8.46
N LEU A 882 -8.06 48.16 8.86
CA LEU A 882 -9.27 48.88 8.49
C LEU A 882 -9.78 49.81 9.60
N THR A 883 -10.26 50.98 9.18
CA THR A 883 -11.00 51.92 10.04
C THR A 883 -12.44 52.05 9.56
N VAL A 884 -13.38 51.52 10.33
CA VAL A 884 -14.82 51.67 10.15
C VAL A 884 -15.30 52.87 10.98
N PRO A 885 -15.97 53.89 10.39
CA PRO A 885 -16.46 55.03 11.14
C PRO A 885 -17.55 54.65 12.14
N LEU A 886 -17.53 55.23 13.34
CA LEU A 886 -18.59 55.07 14.34
C LEU A 886 -19.95 55.53 13.80
N LEU A 887 -20.90 54.62 13.79
CA LEU A 887 -22.30 54.83 13.46
C LEU A 887 -23.16 54.41 14.66
N ILE A 888 -24.04 55.31 15.06
CA ILE A 888 -25.15 55.03 15.98
C ILE A 888 -26.44 55.41 15.26
N THR A 889 -27.48 54.59 15.42
CA THR A 889 -28.84 54.87 14.97
C THR A 889 -29.80 54.67 16.12
N THR A 890 -30.76 55.60 16.28
CA THR A 890 -31.72 55.57 17.39
C THR A 890 -33.15 55.28 16.95
N SER A 891 -33.87 54.55 17.80
CA SER A 891 -35.30 54.31 17.67
C SER A 891 -36.02 54.66 18.99
N PHE A 892 -37.26 55.13 18.88
CA PHE A 892 -37.98 55.75 19.99
C PHE A 892 -39.44 55.34 20.00
N THR A 893 -39.98 55.04 21.18
CA THR A 893 -41.41 54.82 21.41
C THR A 893 -41.87 55.58 22.64
N THR A 894 -43.06 56.18 22.58
CA THR A 894 -43.60 57.02 23.65
C THR A 894 -44.96 56.52 24.10
N ASN A 895 -45.18 56.48 25.42
CA ASN A 895 -46.45 56.12 26.03
C ASN A 895 -46.78 57.13 27.14
N GLY A 896 -47.58 58.13 26.79
CA GLY A 896 -47.77 59.30 27.62
C GLY A 896 -46.43 60.00 27.89
N LEU A 897 -46.12 60.22 29.18
CA LEU A 897 -44.88 60.88 29.60
C LEU A 897 -43.65 59.95 29.63
N GLN A 898 -43.82 58.65 29.35
CA GLN A 898 -42.70 57.70 29.29
C GLN A 898 -42.16 57.58 27.86
N LEU A 899 -40.83 57.65 27.74
CA LEU A 899 -40.05 57.34 26.54
C LEU A 899 -39.31 56.02 26.77
N SER A 900 -39.34 55.13 25.79
CA SER A 900 -38.40 54.02 25.65
C SER A 900 -37.57 54.25 24.40
N ALA A 901 -36.25 54.30 24.55
CA ALA A 901 -35.30 54.54 23.46
C ALA A 901 -34.32 53.37 23.35
N ASN A 902 -34.00 53.01 22.10
CA ASN A 902 -33.00 52.02 21.75
C ASN A 902 -31.98 52.65 20.81
N ALA A 903 -30.71 52.33 21.01
CA ALA A 903 -29.61 52.64 20.11
C ALA A 903 -28.98 51.35 19.57
N ILE A 904 -28.65 51.35 18.28
CA ILE A 904 -27.86 50.30 17.61
C ILE A 904 -26.53 50.94 17.20
N SER A 905 -25.41 50.29 17.51
CA SER A 905 -24.06 50.86 17.35
C SER A 905 -23.17 49.96 16.49
N SER A 906 -22.33 50.55 15.64
CA SER A 906 -21.44 49.83 14.71
C SER A 906 -20.22 50.68 14.31
N GLY A 907 -19.16 50.04 13.82
CA GLY A 907 -17.88 50.69 13.54
C GLY A 907 -17.09 51.07 14.80
N GLY A 908 -15.83 51.48 14.66
CA GLY A 908 -14.94 51.55 15.81
C GLY A 908 -14.52 50.15 16.31
N SER A 909 -14.03 50.06 17.54
CA SER A 909 -13.51 48.81 18.16
C SER A 909 -14.55 47.73 18.47
N GLY A 910 -15.85 48.04 18.45
CA GLY A 910 -16.89 47.20 19.06
C GLY A 910 -17.08 47.44 20.57
N ASN A 911 -16.07 48.00 21.26
CA ASN A 911 -16.14 48.30 22.69
C ASN A 911 -16.74 49.69 22.91
N TYR A 912 -18.02 49.72 23.32
CA TYR A 912 -18.82 50.94 23.38
C TYR A 912 -19.23 51.33 24.81
N ASN A 913 -19.18 52.64 25.09
CA ASN A 913 -19.95 53.29 26.14
C ASN A 913 -21.01 54.20 25.50
N ILE A 914 -22.28 54.01 25.84
CA ILE A 914 -23.42 54.73 25.26
C ILE A 914 -24.08 55.54 26.37
N THR A 915 -24.09 56.86 26.21
CA THR A 915 -24.71 57.80 27.17
C THR A 915 -25.83 58.58 26.50
N TRP A 916 -26.90 58.86 27.24
CA TRP A 916 -28.07 59.60 26.78
C TRP A 916 -28.27 60.85 27.62
N ASP A 917 -28.61 61.96 26.99
CA ASP A 917 -29.18 63.16 27.61
C ASP A 917 -30.62 63.31 27.09
N PHE A 918 -31.60 63.36 27.99
CA PHE A 918 -33.01 63.44 27.61
C PHE A 918 -33.49 64.87 27.35
N GLY A 919 -32.63 65.88 27.50
CA GLY A 919 -32.95 67.29 27.24
C GLY A 919 -33.80 67.96 28.33
N ASP A 920 -34.13 67.24 29.41
CA ASP A 920 -34.83 67.76 30.60
C ASP A 920 -33.92 67.92 31.84
N GLY A 921 -32.63 67.60 31.68
CA GLY A 921 -31.62 67.60 32.75
C GLY A 921 -31.30 66.22 33.33
N ASN A 922 -32.00 65.15 32.90
CA ASN A 922 -31.69 63.76 33.26
C ASN A 922 -30.89 63.05 32.17
N GLN A 923 -30.15 62.02 32.58
CA GLN A 923 -29.29 61.21 31.70
C GLN A 923 -29.53 59.70 31.90
N GLY A 924 -29.23 58.92 30.87
CA GLY A 924 -29.31 57.45 30.86
C GLY A 924 -28.04 56.83 30.28
N ASN A 925 -27.85 55.51 30.45
CA ASN A 925 -26.68 54.79 29.94
C ASN A 925 -27.06 53.41 29.39
N GLY A 926 -26.34 52.94 28.38
CA GLY A 926 -26.58 51.66 27.69
C GLY A 926 -27.43 51.80 26.42
N GLU A 927 -27.50 50.73 25.64
CA GLU A 927 -28.23 50.68 24.36
C GLU A 927 -29.75 50.90 24.53
N ASN A 928 -30.33 50.37 25.60
CA ASN A 928 -31.76 50.40 25.85
C ASN A 928 -32.04 51.18 27.14
N VAL A 929 -32.76 52.30 27.03
CA VAL A 929 -33.09 53.18 28.16
C VAL A 929 -34.57 53.53 28.18
N THR A 930 -35.10 53.74 29.38
CA THR A 930 -36.44 54.29 29.58
C THR A 930 -36.39 55.50 30.49
N HIS A 931 -37.07 56.59 30.12
CA HIS A 931 -37.16 57.81 30.91
C HIS A 931 -38.61 58.27 31.03
N THR A 932 -38.95 58.96 32.12
CA THR A 932 -40.29 59.51 32.34
C THR A 932 -40.19 61.00 32.62
N PHE A 933 -40.70 61.80 31.69
CA PHE A 933 -40.65 63.26 31.77
C PHE A 933 -41.65 63.79 32.81
N ASN A 934 -41.27 64.85 33.53
CA ASN A 934 -42.13 65.47 34.55
C ASN A 934 -43.34 66.24 33.97
N SER A 935 -43.32 66.55 32.67
CA SER A 935 -44.37 67.29 31.96
C SER A 935 -44.32 67.01 30.46
N SER A 936 -45.46 67.15 29.77
CA SER A 936 -45.49 67.18 28.31
C SER A 936 -44.69 68.37 27.76
N GLY A 937 -43.98 68.18 26.65
CA GLY A 937 -43.09 69.17 26.06
C GLY A 937 -42.36 68.63 24.83
N GLN A 938 -41.52 69.48 24.23
CA GLN A 938 -40.63 69.09 23.14
C GLN A 938 -39.20 69.04 23.67
N PHE A 939 -38.53 67.90 23.52
CA PHE A 939 -37.23 67.61 24.13
C PHE A 939 -36.22 67.15 23.08
N ASN A 940 -34.98 67.64 23.19
CA ASN A 940 -33.87 67.24 22.32
C ASN A 940 -33.11 66.09 23.00
N ILE A 941 -33.48 64.86 22.67
CA ILE A 941 -32.82 63.67 23.21
C ILE A 941 -31.56 63.41 22.39
N SER A 942 -30.41 63.39 23.07
CA SER A 942 -29.10 63.16 22.44
C SER A 942 -28.49 61.87 22.97
N VAL A 943 -28.09 60.98 22.08
CA VAL A 943 -27.24 59.83 22.42
C VAL A 943 -25.81 60.12 22.00
N THR A 944 -24.83 59.73 22.82
CA THR A 944 -23.41 59.76 22.46
C THR A 944 -22.83 58.37 22.62
N LEU A 945 -22.48 57.77 21.48
CA LEU A 945 -21.62 56.61 21.38
C LEU A 945 -20.17 57.04 21.62
N THR A 946 -19.46 56.32 22.48
CA THR A 946 -18.02 56.46 22.73
C THR A 946 -17.35 55.11 22.52
N ASP A 947 -16.43 55.02 21.57
CA ASP A 947 -15.50 53.89 21.45
C ASP A 947 -14.49 54.01 22.59
N THR A 948 -14.47 53.05 23.52
CA THR A 948 -13.63 53.12 24.72
C THR A 948 -12.15 52.94 24.43
N ASP A 949 -11.81 52.32 23.30
CA ASP A 949 -10.44 51.94 22.96
C ASP A 949 -9.80 53.04 22.10
N THR A 950 -10.54 53.58 21.11
CA THR A 950 -10.06 54.67 20.27
C THR A 950 -10.40 56.07 20.81
N ASN A 951 -11.23 56.16 21.86
CA ASN A 951 -11.74 57.42 22.47
C ASN A 951 -12.47 58.35 21.47
N LYS A 952 -12.88 57.82 20.31
CA LYS A 952 -13.70 58.54 19.33
C LYS A 952 -15.16 58.54 19.78
N THR A 953 -15.88 59.62 19.49
CA THR A 953 -17.30 59.76 19.83
C THR A 953 -18.17 60.03 18.61
N LYS A 954 -19.43 59.62 18.69
CA LYS A 954 -20.47 59.90 17.71
C LYS A 954 -21.76 60.25 18.44
N THR A 955 -22.22 61.49 18.29
CA THR A 955 -23.48 61.97 18.87
C THR A 955 -24.57 62.01 17.79
N GLU A 956 -25.77 61.54 18.12
CA GLU A 956 -27.01 61.76 17.37
C GLU A 956 -28.01 62.50 18.28
N THR A 957 -28.72 63.51 17.76
CA THR A 957 -29.73 64.27 18.51
C THR A 957 -31.06 64.25 17.76
N ASN A 958 -32.10 63.74 18.40
CA ASN A 958 -33.46 63.67 17.87
C ASN A 958 -34.44 64.46 18.75
N THR A 959 -35.24 65.32 18.12
CA THR A 959 -36.22 66.16 18.82
C THR A 959 -37.59 65.48 18.85
N LEU A 960 -38.04 65.06 20.03
CA LEU A 960 -39.34 64.39 20.21
C LEU A 960 -40.34 65.27 20.97
N THR A 961 -41.62 65.08 20.68
CA THR A 961 -42.74 65.70 21.42
C THR A 961 -43.37 64.65 22.33
N ILE A 962 -43.29 64.90 23.64
CA ILE A 962 -43.85 64.05 24.70
C ILE A 962 -45.18 64.64 25.15
N THR A 963 -46.26 63.86 25.18
CA THR A 963 -47.62 64.30 25.51
C THR A 963 -48.18 63.54 26.70
N GLN A 964 -49.02 64.20 27.51
CA GLN A 964 -49.76 63.51 28.56
C GLN A 964 -51.03 62.89 27.96
N ALA A 965 -51.37 61.65 28.33
CA ALA A 965 -52.59 61.00 27.84
C ALA A 965 -53.85 61.64 28.45
N GLU A 966 -54.83 61.98 27.62
CA GLU A 966 -56.12 62.51 28.06
C GLU A 966 -57.08 61.39 28.49
N ASN A 967 -57.86 61.63 29.56
CA ASN A 967 -58.86 60.67 30.05
C ASN A 967 -60.22 60.94 29.40
N GLU A 968 -60.60 60.16 28.39
CA GLU A 968 -61.97 60.23 27.84
C GLU A 968 -63.01 59.64 28.81
N ASN A 969 -63.94 60.49 29.24
CA ASN A 969 -65.19 60.07 29.89
C ASN A 969 -66.30 59.95 28.84
N SER A 970 -66.84 58.75 28.65
CA SER A 970 -68.16 58.56 28.02
C SER A 970 -69.05 57.70 28.93
N ASN A 971 -70.36 57.99 28.93
CA ASN A 971 -71.28 57.53 29.98
C ASN A 971 -72.63 57.12 29.36
N SER A 972 -73.13 55.92 29.70
CA SER A 972 -74.47 55.38 29.35
C SER A 972 -74.84 55.48 27.85
N GLY A 973 -74.71 54.45 27.02
CA GLY A 973 -75.29 53.11 27.18
C GLY A 973 -76.68 53.03 26.48
N GLY A 974 -77.12 51.94 25.87
CA GLY A 974 -76.52 50.62 25.60
C GLY A 974 -77.57 49.67 24.99
N SER A 975 -77.17 48.51 24.45
CA SER A 975 -78.11 47.43 24.09
C SER A 975 -77.43 46.06 24.08
N LEU A 976 -78.19 45.03 24.47
CA LEU A 976 -77.85 43.63 24.23
C LEU A 976 -78.12 43.30 22.75
N PHE A 977 -77.37 42.37 22.15
CA PHE A 977 -77.88 41.06 21.66
C PHE A 977 -76.79 40.19 20.98
N PHE A 978 -76.63 38.96 21.49
CA PHE A 978 -76.32 37.67 20.82
C PHE A 978 -75.40 37.52 19.57
N LEU A 979 -74.54 36.48 19.69
CA LEU A 979 -74.15 35.47 18.69
C LEU A 979 -73.16 35.79 17.54
N LEU A 980 -72.03 35.04 17.58
CA LEU A 980 -71.27 34.34 16.50
C LEU A 980 -69.84 34.16 17.06
N PHE A 981 -69.28 32.99 17.38
CA PHE A 981 -69.52 31.58 17.03
C PHE A 981 -69.02 31.13 15.65
N SER A 982 -68.05 30.20 15.70
CA SER A 982 -67.60 29.22 14.70
C SER A 982 -66.52 29.53 13.64
N CYS A 983 -65.60 28.56 13.58
CA CYS A 983 -64.90 28.03 12.41
C CYS A 983 -63.86 28.89 11.68
N ILE A 984 -62.59 28.72 12.07
CA ILE A 984 -61.44 28.79 11.16
C ILE A 984 -61.07 27.36 10.79
N PHE A 985 -61.07 27.01 9.50
CA PHE A 985 -60.41 25.80 8.99
C PHE A 985 -59.83 26.06 7.59
N MET A 986 -58.51 26.05 7.54
CA MET A 986 -57.59 25.61 6.47
C MET A 986 -58.02 25.60 4.98
N ALA A 987 -57.02 25.94 4.15
CA ALA A 987 -56.79 25.42 2.79
C ALA A 987 -57.63 26.09 1.65
N ARG A 988 -57.16 26.13 0.38
CA ARG A 988 -55.94 25.54 -0.22
C ARG A 988 -55.57 26.20 -1.57
N LYS A 989 -54.27 26.53 -1.77
CA LYS A 989 -53.56 26.64 -3.08
C LYS A 989 -54.14 27.70 -4.07
N PHE A 990 -53.49 28.09 -5.18
CA PHE A 990 -52.45 27.47 -6.02
C PHE A 990 -51.41 28.48 -6.55
N LYS A 991 -50.28 27.91 -7.02
CA LYS A 991 -49.32 28.33 -8.09
C LYS A 991 -49.53 29.67 -8.81
N LEU A 992 -48.48 30.32 -9.32
CA LEU A 992 -47.07 29.86 -9.42
C LEU A 992 -46.19 30.40 -8.28
#